data_AF-A0AAD7F6U7-F1
#
_entry.id   AF-A0AAD7F6U7-F1
#
_cell.length_a   1.000
_cell.length_b   1.000
_cell.length_c   1.000
_cell.angle_alpha   90.00
_cell.angle_beta   90.00
_cell.angle_gamma   90.00
#
_symmetry.space_group_name_H-M   'P 1'
#
loop_
_entity.id
_entity.type
_entity.pdbx_description
1 polymer ?
#
loop_
_entity_poly.entity_id
_entity_poly.type
_entity_poly.pdbx_seq_one_letter_code
_entity_poly.pdbx_strand_id
1 'polypeptide(L)'
;MGRTIPDEMIHEILSPALSVSDETFSVGLPRSPSVPCLESSSAILLVCKAWLRVATPLLYHTVILRSKGQAQALSVALRCNPDLGFRKLRLQSGYGSSLHQILRTTTKLTDIFIPLEFDEGDDACSLCRGLPLIDPVRVIVSYDPFEAITPEPVDTLVGVLVEYIPKWNNLATFEMPHDWPDDEAGHNETFSSPLKVAPNLRTLVLSYNARDLFRDGIMPEYISRVAQNASLQEIRAKTRSRKVLKPVFFEAVRRNARLQELIDPNLFGPKNAFVYPPPLAANPAVADVIWDRVLYYVFREDDDEFHGDGDESDYDSDDEEDRIPQRWDPLRVSKQFMRLGTPHFYDDIFIGTCESMRLFTGRLLREPSLGAHICSLYIGSQDEHTINDLQIILSLVPRLKELSSEDGLNLPWHMFEALSIRYGSHLVLLHGITITQCPDKADPIVFHRLSRLQGFTWKSDTEFHTTATFAASDTFNKLKDLIVTRAHPSFFILLSRLQLSSLKSMILYTTKVDAQIFFEMHGAKLSELYVGAPAFNLDMFNFCPHVKVLNICIASKDEQSVFEGVLKRCHTHSSLEIIVIDPKGFDAKQYAEKSELLELFEVFLAEFDPRPFPALREIRHLYFDWYPPLRSQISTEHNTAVDY
;
A
#
# COMPACT_ATOMS: atom_id res chain seq x y z
N MET A 1 -25.94 -38.58 -6.54
CA MET A 1 -26.78 -37.73 -5.68
C MET A 1 -25.86 -36.86 -4.81
N GLY A 2 -25.40 -35.72 -5.34
CA GLY A 2 -24.67 -34.75 -4.53
C GLY A 2 -25.68 -33.96 -3.69
N ARG A 3 -25.51 -33.93 -2.37
CA ARG A 3 -26.36 -33.11 -1.50
C ARG A 3 -26.17 -31.65 -1.90
N THR A 4 -27.25 -31.00 -2.32
CA THR A 4 -27.27 -29.56 -2.58
C THR A 4 -27.01 -28.83 -1.27
N ILE A 5 -25.97 -28.00 -1.23
CA ILE A 5 -25.70 -27.11 -0.11
C ILE A 5 -26.89 -26.15 0.04
N PRO A 6 -27.49 -26.00 1.24
CA PRO A 6 -28.57 -25.03 1.47
C PRO A 6 -28.14 -23.60 1.13
N ASP A 7 -29.08 -22.77 0.68
CA ASP A 7 -28.80 -21.39 0.27
C ASP A 7 -28.23 -20.55 1.43
N GLU A 8 -28.61 -20.85 2.68
CA GLU A 8 -28.10 -20.19 3.90
C GLU A 8 -26.60 -20.44 4.11
N MET A 9 -26.15 -21.67 3.84
CA MET A 9 -24.73 -22.02 3.95
C MET A 9 -23.92 -21.42 2.80
N ILE A 10 -24.49 -21.37 1.59
CA ILE A 10 -23.86 -20.65 0.47
C ILE A 10 -23.76 -19.16 0.81
N HIS A 11 -24.79 -18.57 1.40
CA HIS A 11 -24.79 -17.17 1.80
C HIS A 11 -23.69 -16.90 2.85
N GLU A 12 -23.59 -17.73 3.88
CA GLU A 12 -22.57 -17.57 4.93
C GLU A 12 -21.14 -17.74 4.40
N ILE A 13 -20.93 -18.65 3.44
CA ILE A 13 -19.64 -18.83 2.76
C ILE A 13 -19.30 -17.61 1.89
N LEU A 14 -20.28 -17.07 1.15
CA LEU A 14 -20.05 -16.02 0.16
C LEU A 14 -20.06 -14.60 0.75
N SER A 15 -20.74 -14.40 1.87
CA SER A 15 -20.91 -13.08 2.47
C SER A 15 -19.57 -12.39 2.76
N PRO A 16 -18.56 -13.02 3.38
CA PRO A 16 -17.27 -12.37 3.62
C PRO A 16 -16.49 -12.03 2.33
N ALA A 17 -16.69 -12.79 1.25
CA ALA A 17 -15.97 -12.60 -0.01
C ALA A 17 -16.63 -11.57 -0.94
N LEU A 18 -17.95 -11.40 -0.85
CA LEU A 18 -18.72 -10.53 -1.75
C LEU A 18 -19.26 -9.26 -1.08
N SER A 19 -19.34 -9.23 0.26
CA SER A 19 -19.86 -8.07 0.98
C SER A 19 -18.74 -7.07 1.26
N VAL A 20 -19.03 -5.79 1.04
CA VAL A 20 -18.15 -4.69 1.46
C VAL A 20 -18.62 -4.24 2.83
N SER A 21 -17.72 -4.25 3.82
CA SER A 21 -18.02 -3.74 5.16
C SER A 21 -18.36 -2.25 5.10
N ASP A 22 -19.08 -1.74 6.10
CA ASP A 22 -19.42 -0.32 6.12
C ASP A 22 -18.18 0.55 6.29
N GLU A 23 -17.20 0.05 7.05
CA GLU A 23 -15.89 0.66 7.26
C GLU A 23 -15.16 0.79 5.92
N THR A 24 -15.05 -0.28 5.14
CA THR A 24 -14.39 -0.25 3.81
C THR A 24 -15.16 0.64 2.83
N PHE A 25 -16.50 0.60 2.86
CA PHE A 25 -17.33 1.45 1.99
C PHE A 25 -17.07 2.94 2.24
N SER A 26 -16.94 3.33 3.50
CA SER A 26 -16.85 4.72 3.94
C SER A 26 -15.41 5.25 4.08
N VAL A 27 -14.37 4.46 3.82
CA VAL A 27 -12.98 4.92 3.80
C VAL A 27 -12.66 5.57 2.46
N GLY A 28 -12.48 6.89 2.46
CA GLY A 28 -12.22 7.71 1.27
C GLY A 28 -10.78 7.72 0.75
N LEU A 29 -9.93 6.74 1.12
CA LEU A 29 -8.58 6.71 0.57
C LEU A 29 -8.61 6.44 -0.95
N PRO A 30 -7.81 7.17 -1.75
CA PRO A 30 -7.58 6.87 -3.16
C PRO A 30 -6.97 5.47 -3.31
N ARG A 31 -6.10 5.11 -2.35
CA ARG A 31 -5.53 3.79 -2.15
C ARG A 31 -6.29 3.00 -1.08
N SER A 32 -7.62 2.88 -1.21
CA SER A 32 -8.28 1.77 -0.51
C SER A 32 -7.52 0.52 -0.94
N PRO A 33 -6.97 -0.30 -0.01
CA PRO A 33 -6.15 -1.43 -0.37
C PRO A 33 -6.97 -2.21 -1.36
N SER A 34 -6.53 -2.17 -2.62
CA SER A 34 -7.00 -3.11 -3.60
C SER A 34 -6.49 -4.42 -3.04
N VAL A 35 -7.30 -5.05 -2.16
CA VAL A 35 -7.15 -6.45 -1.82
C VAL A 35 -6.92 -7.07 -3.18
N PRO A 36 -5.72 -7.61 -3.46
CA PRO A 36 -5.39 -8.11 -4.78
C PRO A 36 -6.27 -9.33 -4.98
N CYS A 37 -7.53 -9.08 -5.35
CA CYS A 37 -8.45 -10.11 -5.74
C CYS A 37 -7.97 -10.44 -7.14
N LEU A 38 -7.03 -11.40 -7.18
CA LEU A 38 -6.42 -11.94 -8.39
C LEU A 38 -7.48 -12.38 -9.42
N GLU A 39 -8.73 -12.56 -8.97
CA GLU A 39 -9.88 -12.90 -9.79
C GLU A 39 -11.04 -11.92 -9.55
N SER A 40 -11.77 -11.60 -10.62
CA SER A 40 -13.00 -10.82 -10.54
C SER A 40 -14.02 -11.55 -9.66
N SER A 41 -14.64 -10.84 -8.71
CA SER A 41 -15.75 -11.38 -7.89
C SER A 41 -16.92 -11.93 -8.72
N SER A 42 -17.03 -11.55 -9.99
CA SER A 42 -17.99 -12.12 -10.94
C SER A 42 -17.74 -13.59 -11.28
N ALA A 43 -16.52 -14.11 -11.11
CA ALA A 43 -16.18 -15.51 -11.35
C ALA A 43 -16.98 -16.45 -10.42
N ILE A 44 -17.28 -15.99 -9.20
CA ILE A 44 -18.09 -16.72 -8.20
C ILE A 44 -19.50 -17.00 -8.73
N LEU A 45 -20.03 -16.12 -9.59
CA LEU A 45 -21.36 -16.28 -10.18
C LEU A 45 -21.44 -17.43 -11.19
N LEU A 46 -20.30 -17.88 -11.73
CA LEU A 46 -20.23 -18.89 -12.78
C LEU A 46 -20.15 -20.33 -12.25
N VAL A 47 -20.06 -20.52 -10.92
CA VAL A 47 -19.90 -21.84 -10.30
C VAL A 47 -21.11 -22.75 -10.54
N CYS A 48 -22.31 -22.30 -10.11
CA CYS A 48 -23.57 -23.02 -10.37
C CYS A 48 -24.79 -22.10 -10.17
N LYS A 49 -25.98 -22.57 -10.57
CA LYS A 49 -27.23 -21.80 -10.46
C LYS A 49 -27.59 -21.37 -9.03
N ALA A 50 -27.29 -22.20 -8.02
CA ALA A 50 -27.55 -21.86 -6.63
C ALA A 50 -26.62 -20.73 -6.16
N TRP A 51 -25.34 -20.81 -6.51
CA TRP A 51 -24.36 -19.76 -6.24
C TRP A 51 -24.74 -18.47 -6.95
N LEU A 52 -25.09 -18.50 -8.25
CA LEU A 52 -25.59 -17.33 -8.96
C LEU A 52 -26.78 -16.68 -8.22
N ARG A 53 -27.78 -17.48 -7.83
CA ARG A 53 -28.98 -16.98 -7.13
C ARG A 53 -28.64 -16.30 -5.79
N VAL A 54 -27.75 -16.90 -4.99
CA VAL A 54 -27.38 -16.39 -3.65
C VAL A 54 -26.37 -15.25 -3.72
N ALA A 55 -25.39 -15.33 -4.63
CA ALA A 55 -24.32 -14.37 -4.79
C ALA A 55 -24.77 -13.06 -5.45
N THR A 56 -25.72 -13.11 -6.39
CA THR A 56 -26.21 -11.91 -7.10
C THR A 56 -26.67 -10.80 -6.13
N PRO A 57 -27.58 -11.04 -5.16
CA PRO A 57 -27.99 -9.98 -4.23
C PRO A 57 -26.86 -9.49 -3.33
N LEU A 58 -25.88 -10.34 -2.98
CA LEU A 58 -24.71 -9.94 -2.20
C LEU A 58 -23.80 -9.01 -3.01
N LEU A 59 -23.49 -9.40 -4.25
CA LEU A 59 -22.63 -8.64 -5.16
C LEU A 59 -23.22 -7.27 -5.51
N TYR A 60 -24.54 -7.20 -5.71
CA TYR A 60 -25.24 -5.94 -6.00
C TYR A 60 -25.70 -5.21 -4.72
N HIS A 61 -25.40 -5.69 -3.50
CA HIS A 61 -25.78 -4.94 -2.30
C HIS A 61 -25.03 -3.59 -2.23
N THR A 62 -23.71 -3.66 -2.41
CA THR A 62 -22.80 -2.53 -2.42
C THR A 62 -22.05 -2.50 -3.75
N VAL A 63 -22.29 -1.46 -4.54
CA VAL A 63 -21.63 -1.23 -5.82
C VAL A 63 -20.53 -0.19 -5.64
N ILE A 64 -19.31 -0.52 -6.07
CA ILE A 64 -18.19 0.42 -6.18
C ILE A 64 -17.87 0.60 -7.65
N LEU A 65 -18.09 1.81 -8.17
CA LEU A 65 -17.71 2.19 -9.53
C LEU A 65 -16.32 2.81 -9.48
N ARG A 66 -15.40 2.22 -10.25
CA ARG A 66 -14.00 2.64 -10.40
C ARG A 66 -13.65 3.08 -11.82
N SER A 67 -14.54 2.84 -12.78
CA SER A 67 -14.29 3.14 -14.19
C SER A 67 -15.57 3.38 -14.99
N LYS A 68 -15.44 4.09 -16.12
CA LYS A 68 -16.51 4.31 -17.11
C LYS A 68 -17.09 3.00 -17.63
N GLY A 69 -16.24 1.99 -17.87
CA GLY A 69 -16.65 0.66 -18.34
C GLY A 69 -17.57 -0.05 -17.34
N GLN A 70 -17.25 -0.01 -16.04
CA GLN A 70 -18.10 -0.56 -14.98
C GLN A 70 -19.43 0.17 -14.90
N ALA A 71 -19.43 1.51 -14.96
CA ALA A 71 -20.65 2.30 -14.94
C ALA A 71 -21.57 1.99 -16.13
N GLN A 72 -21.01 1.85 -17.33
CA GLN A 72 -21.76 1.46 -18.53
C GLN A 72 -22.34 0.05 -18.41
N ALA A 73 -21.54 -0.91 -17.96
CA ALA A 73 -21.99 -2.30 -17.77
C ALA A 73 -23.13 -2.38 -16.75
N LEU A 74 -23.01 -1.67 -15.62
CA LEU A 74 -24.06 -1.59 -14.61
C LEU A 74 -25.33 -0.92 -15.14
N SER A 75 -25.20 0.19 -15.87
CA SER A 75 -26.32 0.86 -16.54
C SER A 75 -27.08 -0.07 -17.49
N VAL A 76 -26.38 -0.89 -18.27
CA VAL A 76 -26.99 -1.92 -19.12
C VAL A 76 -27.68 -2.98 -18.27
N ALA A 77 -27.01 -3.50 -17.24
CA ALA A 77 -27.54 -4.55 -16.38
C ALA A 77 -28.85 -4.13 -15.68
N LEU A 78 -28.92 -2.91 -15.15
CA LEU A 78 -30.11 -2.37 -14.47
C LEU A 78 -31.26 -2.12 -15.45
N ARG A 79 -30.97 -1.68 -16.68
CA ARG A 79 -32.03 -1.53 -17.70
C ARG A 79 -32.63 -2.86 -18.10
N CYS A 80 -31.79 -3.89 -18.23
CA CYS A 80 -32.25 -5.24 -18.56
C CYS A 80 -32.95 -5.92 -17.38
N ASN A 81 -32.54 -5.61 -16.14
CA ASN A 81 -33.07 -6.21 -14.93
C ASN A 81 -33.24 -5.15 -13.82
N PRO A 82 -34.33 -4.38 -13.85
CA PRO A 82 -34.58 -3.33 -12.85
C PRO A 82 -34.64 -3.85 -11.40
N ASP A 83 -34.97 -5.14 -11.24
CA ASP A 83 -35.06 -5.80 -9.93
C ASP A 83 -33.70 -6.07 -9.27
N LEU A 84 -32.58 -6.00 -10.02
CA LEU A 84 -31.22 -6.17 -9.48
C LEU A 84 -30.82 -5.08 -8.48
N GLY A 85 -31.62 -4.02 -8.33
CA GLY A 85 -31.28 -2.78 -7.63
C GLY A 85 -30.40 -2.92 -6.38
N PHE A 86 -29.46 -2.00 -6.24
CA PHE A 86 -28.49 -1.95 -5.14
C PHE A 86 -28.91 -0.97 -4.05
N ARG A 87 -28.29 -1.09 -2.88
CA ARG A 87 -28.53 -0.21 -1.73
C ARG A 87 -27.44 0.81 -1.50
N LYS A 88 -26.17 0.44 -1.74
CA LYS A 88 -25.03 1.33 -1.55
C LYS A 88 -24.30 1.57 -2.86
N LEU A 89 -23.97 2.81 -3.16
CA LEU A 89 -23.20 3.20 -4.34
C LEU A 89 -22.00 4.05 -3.92
N ARG A 90 -20.81 3.61 -4.29
CA ARG A 90 -19.58 4.40 -4.18
C ARG A 90 -19.07 4.76 -5.56
N LEU A 91 -18.80 6.04 -5.74
CA LEU A 91 -18.19 6.60 -6.93
C LEU A 91 -16.70 6.85 -6.64
N GLN A 92 -15.82 6.63 -7.62
CA GLN A 92 -14.48 7.20 -7.62
C GLN A 92 -14.34 8.36 -8.62
N SER A 93 -15.32 8.58 -9.50
CA SER A 93 -15.35 9.75 -10.40
C SER A 93 -16.75 10.00 -11.03
N GLY A 94 -16.85 11.00 -11.90
CA GLY A 94 -18.06 11.45 -12.61
C GLY A 94 -18.30 10.73 -13.94
N TYR A 95 -18.65 9.44 -13.92
CA TYR A 95 -18.77 8.51 -15.08
C TYR A 95 -19.82 8.85 -16.17
N GLY A 96 -20.07 10.12 -16.46
CA GLY A 96 -20.86 10.61 -17.58
C GLY A 96 -22.31 10.11 -17.58
N SER A 97 -22.89 10.01 -18.77
CA SER A 97 -24.32 9.67 -18.95
C SER A 97 -24.72 8.32 -18.34
N SER A 98 -23.78 7.38 -18.21
CA SER A 98 -24.02 6.08 -17.58
C SER A 98 -24.43 6.24 -16.12
N LEU A 99 -23.77 7.14 -15.37
CA LEU A 99 -24.09 7.41 -13.97
C LEU A 99 -25.48 8.02 -13.80
N HIS A 100 -25.85 8.98 -14.65
CA HIS A 100 -27.21 9.53 -14.64
C HIS A 100 -28.26 8.45 -14.89
N GLN A 101 -28.02 7.54 -15.84
CA GLN A 101 -28.93 6.42 -16.10
C GLN A 101 -29.03 5.44 -14.92
N ILE A 102 -27.91 5.17 -14.24
CA ILE A 102 -27.87 4.35 -13.02
C ILE A 102 -28.75 4.97 -11.94
N LEU A 103 -28.52 6.24 -11.60
CA LEU A 103 -29.27 6.96 -10.56
C LEU A 103 -30.77 7.07 -10.90
N ARG A 104 -31.10 7.25 -12.18
CA ARG A 104 -32.50 7.26 -12.65
C ARG A 104 -33.20 5.90 -12.50
N THR A 105 -32.47 4.80 -12.63
CA THR A 105 -33.04 3.45 -12.62
C THR A 105 -33.11 2.85 -11.22
N THR A 106 -32.23 3.29 -10.31
CA THR A 106 -32.16 2.76 -8.94
C THR A 106 -33.15 3.46 -8.01
N THR A 107 -34.19 2.75 -7.58
CA THR A 107 -35.21 3.27 -6.64
C THR A 107 -34.93 2.94 -5.17
N LYS A 108 -33.92 2.11 -4.89
CA LYS A 108 -33.62 1.57 -3.55
C LYS A 108 -32.28 2.05 -2.97
N LEU A 109 -31.68 3.09 -3.56
CA LEU A 109 -30.39 3.63 -3.13
C LEU A 109 -30.55 4.28 -1.75
N THR A 110 -29.91 3.70 -0.74
CA THR A 110 -29.91 4.21 0.64
C THR A 110 -28.63 4.96 0.96
N ASP A 111 -27.49 4.53 0.43
CA ASP A 111 -26.19 5.12 0.77
C ASP A 111 -25.46 5.51 -0.51
N ILE A 112 -24.98 6.75 -0.58
CA ILE A 112 -24.14 7.23 -1.68
C ILE A 112 -22.84 7.83 -1.14
N PHE A 113 -21.72 7.40 -1.71
CA PHE A 113 -20.40 7.98 -1.50
C PHE A 113 -20.01 8.78 -2.74
N ILE A 114 -19.72 10.06 -2.55
CA ILE A 114 -19.45 11.06 -3.58
C ILE A 114 -18.03 11.61 -3.36
N PRO A 115 -17.07 11.29 -4.22
CA PRO A 115 -15.78 11.97 -4.24
C PRO A 115 -15.98 13.37 -4.83
N LEU A 116 -15.22 14.32 -4.29
CA LEU A 116 -15.09 15.67 -4.83
C LEU A 116 -13.80 15.80 -5.66
N GLU A 117 -13.06 14.71 -5.86
CA GLU A 117 -12.00 14.62 -6.87
C GLU A 117 -12.58 14.14 -8.21
N PHE A 118 -12.15 14.77 -9.30
CA PHE A 118 -12.49 14.36 -10.66
C PHE A 118 -11.22 14.29 -11.50
N ASP A 119 -11.04 13.17 -12.21
CA ASP A 119 -10.00 13.02 -13.21
C ASP A 119 -10.18 14.04 -14.36
N GLU A 120 -9.07 14.37 -15.03
CA GLU A 120 -9.10 15.22 -16.22
C GLU A 120 -10.00 14.60 -17.30
N GLY A 121 -11.01 15.37 -17.74
CA GLY A 121 -11.99 14.91 -18.73
C GLY A 121 -13.21 14.17 -18.16
N ASP A 122 -13.32 14.04 -16.84
CA ASP A 122 -14.57 13.66 -16.19
C ASP A 122 -15.47 14.87 -15.94
N ASP A 123 -16.78 14.67 -16.09
CA ASP A 123 -17.79 15.73 -16.04
C ASP A 123 -18.77 15.47 -14.90
N ALA A 124 -18.77 16.37 -13.92
CA ALA A 124 -19.70 16.36 -12.80
C ALA A 124 -21.17 16.52 -13.24
N CYS A 125 -21.45 17.09 -14.42
CA CYS A 125 -22.81 17.41 -14.86
C CYS A 125 -23.75 16.20 -14.90
N SER A 126 -23.23 14.99 -15.13
CA SER A 126 -24.07 13.79 -15.12
C SER A 126 -24.45 13.34 -13.70
N LEU A 127 -23.56 13.52 -12.74
CA LEU A 127 -23.88 13.33 -11.32
C LEU A 127 -24.85 14.41 -10.84
N CYS A 128 -24.59 15.68 -11.16
CA CYS A 128 -25.45 16.82 -10.85
C CYS A 128 -26.89 16.62 -11.34
N ARG A 129 -27.09 16.06 -12.54
CA ARG A 129 -28.44 15.74 -13.07
C ARG A 129 -29.10 14.53 -12.40
N GLY A 130 -28.31 13.62 -11.84
CA GLY A 130 -28.80 12.40 -11.21
C GLY A 130 -29.14 12.56 -9.73
N LEU A 131 -28.45 13.43 -8.99
CA LEU A 131 -28.72 13.70 -7.56
C LEU A 131 -30.18 14.10 -7.25
N PRO A 132 -30.87 14.91 -8.09
CA PRO A 132 -32.30 15.20 -7.93
C PRO A 132 -33.23 13.99 -8.00
N LEU A 133 -32.77 12.88 -8.57
CA LEU A 133 -33.58 11.68 -8.83
C LEU A 133 -33.57 10.68 -7.68
N ILE A 134 -32.74 10.93 -6.66
CA ILE A 134 -32.55 10.03 -5.51
C ILE A 134 -32.95 10.74 -4.20
N ASP A 135 -33.21 9.93 -3.18
CA ASP A 135 -33.53 10.39 -1.82
C ASP A 135 -32.79 9.51 -0.81
N PRO A 136 -31.46 9.64 -0.72
CA PRO A 136 -30.61 8.74 0.05
C PRO A 136 -30.84 8.91 1.56
N VAL A 137 -30.59 7.83 2.31
CA VAL A 137 -30.57 7.81 3.77
C VAL A 137 -29.23 8.32 4.30
N ARG A 138 -28.13 7.99 3.63
CA ARG A 138 -26.77 8.40 3.98
C ARG A 138 -26.03 8.96 2.78
N VAL A 139 -25.38 10.10 2.99
CA VAL A 139 -24.48 10.72 2.01
C VAL A 139 -23.11 10.83 2.65
N ILE A 140 -22.10 10.30 1.97
CA ILE A 140 -20.69 10.43 2.34
C ILE A 140 -20.03 11.28 1.27
N VAL A 141 -19.47 12.41 1.67
CA VAL A 141 -18.67 13.25 0.78
C VAL A 141 -17.20 12.99 1.12
N SER A 142 -16.34 12.86 0.10
CA SER A 142 -14.90 12.71 0.27
C SER A 142 -14.18 13.79 -0.50
N TYR A 143 -13.02 14.20 0.02
CA TYR A 143 -12.09 15.09 -0.63
C TYR A 143 -10.67 14.59 -0.34
N ASP A 144 -9.83 14.53 -1.37
CA ASP A 144 -8.41 14.23 -1.28
C ASP A 144 -7.62 15.44 -1.79
N PRO A 145 -6.88 16.14 -0.92
CA PRO A 145 -6.14 17.33 -1.30
C PRO A 145 -5.00 17.05 -2.29
N PHE A 146 -4.54 15.81 -2.43
CA PHE A 146 -3.38 15.47 -3.25
C PHE A 146 -3.71 15.26 -4.73
N GLU A 147 -4.99 15.01 -5.07
CA GLU A 147 -5.43 14.66 -6.42
C GLU A 147 -6.30 15.75 -7.08
N ALA A 148 -6.57 16.86 -6.39
CA ALA A 148 -7.54 17.85 -6.83
C ALA A 148 -7.11 18.63 -8.09
N ILE A 149 -7.79 18.35 -9.21
CA ILE A 149 -7.83 19.18 -10.42
C ILE A 149 -8.86 20.31 -10.23
N THR A 150 -8.74 21.36 -11.05
CA THR A 150 -9.48 22.64 -11.10
C THR A 150 -10.80 22.75 -10.32
N PRO A 151 -11.06 23.86 -9.61
CA PRO A 151 -12.20 24.04 -8.70
C PRO A 151 -13.60 24.03 -9.34
N GLU A 152 -13.73 24.25 -10.66
CA GLU A 152 -15.04 24.51 -11.30
C GLU A 152 -16.04 23.33 -11.26
N PRO A 153 -15.68 22.07 -11.60
CA PRO A 153 -16.60 20.93 -11.52
C PRO A 153 -17.02 20.65 -10.07
N VAL A 154 -16.09 20.87 -9.14
CA VAL A 154 -16.28 20.68 -7.70
C VAL A 154 -17.28 21.68 -7.16
N ASP A 155 -17.11 22.97 -7.46
CA ASP A 155 -18.04 24.03 -7.08
C ASP A 155 -19.46 23.77 -7.60
N THR A 156 -19.55 23.33 -8.86
CA THR A 156 -20.82 22.98 -9.48
C THR A 156 -21.53 21.85 -8.74
N LEU A 157 -20.79 20.78 -8.40
CA LEU A 157 -21.33 19.64 -7.66
C LEU A 157 -21.72 20.02 -6.23
N VAL A 158 -20.87 20.75 -5.53
CA VAL A 158 -21.16 21.27 -4.18
C VAL A 158 -22.42 22.14 -4.21
N GLY A 159 -22.57 23.01 -5.20
CA GLY A 159 -23.79 23.81 -5.38
C GLY A 159 -25.05 22.97 -5.52
N VAL A 160 -25.00 21.89 -6.29
CA VAL A 160 -26.15 20.96 -6.44
C VAL A 160 -26.42 20.20 -5.15
N LEU A 161 -25.40 19.74 -4.43
CA LEU A 161 -25.57 19.10 -3.13
C LEU A 161 -26.25 20.05 -2.13
N VAL A 162 -25.79 21.30 -2.04
CA VAL A 162 -26.39 22.34 -1.19
C VAL A 162 -27.86 22.57 -1.52
N GLU A 163 -28.23 22.56 -2.80
CA GLU A 163 -29.60 22.75 -3.23
C GLU A 163 -30.53 21.58 -2.83
N TYR A 164 -30.02 20.34 -2.87
CA TYR A 164 -30.84 19.14 -2.71
C TYR A 164 -30.81 18.51 -1.32
N ILE A 165 -29.78 18.74 -0.51
CA ILE A 165 -29.73 18.28 0.89
C ILE A 165 -31.02 18.65 1.66
N PRO A 166 -31.57 19.87 1.58
CA PRO A 166 -32.83 20.22 2.26
C PRO A 166 -34.06 19.51 1.70
N LYS A 167 -34.00 19.04 0.44
CA LYS A 167 -35.12 18.40 -0.28
C LYS A 167 -35.16 16.88 -0.09
N TRP A 168 -34.07 16.27 0.36
CA TRP A 168 -34.02 14.85 0.67
C TRP A 168 -34.75 14.56 1.98
N ASN A 169 -35.88 13.87 1.86
CA ASN A 169 -36.73 13.56 3.00
C ASN A 169 -36.20 12.36 3.79
N ASN A 170 -35.36 11.50 3.20
CA ASN A 170 -34.83 10.34 3.89
C ASN A 170 -33.43 10.55 4.46
N LEU A 171 -32.76 11.68 4.18
CA LEU A 171 -31.39 11.94 4.63
C LEU A 171 -31.32 11.95 6.15
N ALA A 172 -30.78 10.87 6.72
CA ALA A 172 -30.62 10.66 8.15
C ALA A 172 -29.16 10.84 8.59
N THR A 173 -28.21 10.53 7.72
CA THR A 173 -26.77 10.62 8.01
C THR A 173 -26.05 11.41 6.92
N PHE A 174 -25.23 12.37 7.32
CA PHE A 174 -24.32 13.08 6.41
C PHE A 174 -22.89 12.97 6.94
N GLU A 175 -21.96 12.54 6.11
CA GLU A 175 -20.54 12.52 6.44
C GLU A 175 -19.81 13.62 5.68
N MET A 176 -19.17 14.51 6.44
CA MET A 176 -18.41 15.65 5.90
C MET A 176 -17.14 15.16 5.17
N PRO A 177 -16.69 15.89 4.12
CA PRO A 177 -15.44 15.59 3.43
C PRO A 177 -14.25 15.58 4.37
N HIS A 178 -13.32 14.67 4.11
CA HIS A 178 -12.04 14.58 4.80
C HIS A 178 -11.10 15.69 4.30
N ASP A 179 -10.25 16.24 5.17
CA ASP A 179 -9.07 17.04 4.81
C ASP A 179 -9.30 18.14 3.77
N TRP A 180 -10.47 18.79 3.81
CA TRP A 180 -10.68 19.97 2.99
C TRP A 180 -9.81 21.11 3.55
N PRO A 181 -8.88 21.69 2.77
CA PRO A 181 -8.01 22.76 3.26
C PRO A 181 -8.88 23.93 3.73
N ASP A 182 -8.87 24.17 5.05
CA ASP A 182 -9.66 25.23 5.70
C ASP A 182 -9.25 26.64 5.21
N ASP A 183 -8.08 26.76 4.58
CA ASP A 183 -7.41 28.05 4.37
C ASP A 183 -7.92 28.86 3.16
N GLU A 184 -8.62 28.27 2.17
CA GLU A 184 -8.95 29.03 0.94
C GLU A 184 -10.43 29.12 0.52
N ALA A 185 -11.33 28.21 0.94
CA ALA A 185 -12.67 28.22 0.33
C ALA A 185 -13.89 27.83 1.20
N GLY A 186 -13.72 27.50 2.49
CA GLY A 186 -14.88 27.40 3.41
C GLY A 186 -15.98 26.42 2.95
N HIS A 187 -15.66 25.34 2.26
CA HIS A 187 -16.68 24.42 1.74
C HIS A 187 -17.45 23.68 2.84
N ASN A 188 -16.81 23.40 3.98
CA ASN A 188 -17.52 22.92 5.16
C ASN A 188 -18.60 23.93 5.63
N GLU A 189 -18.31 25.23 5.52
CA GLU A 189 -19.30 26.28 5.77
C GLU A 189 -20.42 26.27 4.74
N THR A 190 -20.11 25.91 3.50
CA THR A 190 -21.09 25.79 2.41
C THR A 190 -22.16 24.72 2.70
N PHE A 191 -21.78 23.59 3.32
CA PHE A 191 -22.74 22.56 3.75
C PHE A 191 -23.52 22.91 5.03
N SER A 192 -23.06 23.90 5.82
CA SER A 192 -23.63 24.18 7.14
C SER A 192 -25.11 24.61 7.10
N SER A 193 -25.46 25.46 6.14
CA SER A 193 -26.80 26.01 5.98
C SER A 193 -27.82 25.00 5.46
N PRO A 194 -27.56 24.21 4.40
CA PRO A 194 -28.50 23.18 3.98
C PRO A 194 -28.66 22.07 5.01
N LEU A 195 -27.58 21.66 5.68
CA LEU A 195 -27.66 20.65 6.74
C LEU A 195 -28.44 21.15 7.96
N LYS A 196 -28.39 22.45 8.28
CA LYS A 196 -29.19 23.04 9.37
C LYS A 196 -30.70 22.87 9.16
N VAL A 197 -31.16 22.90 7.90
CA VAL A 197 -32.60 22.84 7.55
C VAL A 197 -33.04 21.47 7.01
N ALA A 198 -32.13 20.50 6.91
CA ALA A 198 -32.45 19.14 6.46
C ALA A 198 -33.44 18.47 7.43
N PRO A 199 -34.64 18.07 6.98
CA PRO A 199 -35.76 17.78 7.88
C PRO A 199 -35.55 16.52 8.73
N ASN A 200 -34.79 15.55 8.24
CA ASN A 200 -34.62 14.25 8.89
C ASN A 200 -33.17 13.91 9.26
N LEU A 201 -32.26 14.88 9.18
CA LEU A 201 -30.85 14.67 9.53
C LEU A 201 -30.71 14.37 11.02
N ARG A 202 -30.27 13.16 11.37
CA ARG A 202 -30.09 12.68 12.75
C ARG A 202 -28.64 12.60 13.15
N THR A 203 -27.76 12.20 12.23
CA THR A 203 -26.35 11.97 12.50
C THR A 203 -25.48 12.79 11.54
N LEU A 204 -24.61 13.61 12.10
CA LEU A 204 -23.51 14.23 11.36
C LEU A 204 -22.24 13.45 11.70
N VAL A 205 -21.59 12.86 10.69
CA VAL A 205 -20.28 12.23 10.87
C VAL A 205 -19.22 13.18 10.36
N LEU A 206 -18.20 13.38 11.17
CA LEU A 206 -17.11 14.25 10.84
C LEU A 206 -15.86 13.39 10.62
N SER A 207 -15.38 13.34 9.38
CA SER A 207 -14.17 12.60 9.00
C SER A 207 -12.96 13.53 9.15
N TYR A 208 -12.31 13.52 10.30
CA TYR A 208 -11.18 14.42 10.55
C TYR A 208 -9.87 13.67 10.64
N ASN A 209 -8.82 14.29 10.09
CA ASN A 209 -7.53 14.21 10.74
C ASN A 209 -7.60 15.03 12.02
N ALA A 210 -7.22 14.41 13.15
CA ALA A 210 -7.18 15.08 14.44
C ALA A 210 -6.33 16.37 14.41
N ARG A 211 -5.52 16.61 13.38
CA ARG A 211 -4.66 17.78 13.27
C ARG A 211 -5.46 19.08 13.08
N ASP A 212 -6.46 19.09 12.20
CA ASP A 212 -7.05 20.36 11.70
C ASP A 212 -8.08 20.95 12.66
N LEU A 213 -8.92 20.12 13.28
CA LEU A 213 -9.84 20.56 14.33
C LEU A 213 -9.13 21.21 15.54
N PHE A 214 -7.85 20.91 15.76
CA PHE A 214 -7.14 21.24 17.00
C PHE A 214 -5.90 22.10 16.80
N ARG A 215 -5.70 22.70 15.61
CA ARG A 215 -4.55 23.59 15.39
C ARG A 215 -4.67 24.83 16.27
N ASP A 216 -5.86 25.43 16.35
CA ASP A 216 -6.07 26.69 17.09
C ASP A 216 -7.11 26.62 18.23
N GLY A 217 -7.72 25.46 18.46
CA GLY A 217 -8.71 25.31 19.53
C GLY A 217 -10.01 26.09 19.31
N ILE A 218 -10.24 26.56 18.08
CA ILE A 218 -11.46 27.23 17.66
C ILE A 218 -12.39 26.15 17.13
N MET A 219 -13.59 26.02 17.71
CA MET A 219 -14.63 25.16 17.13
C MET A 219 -15.07 25.77 15.80
N PRO A 220 -15.04 25.00 14.69
CA PRO A 220 -15.49 25.51 13.41
C PRO A 220 -16.94 26.00 13.48
N GLU A 221 -17.22 27.14 12.86
CA GLU A 221 -18.52 27.80 12.95
C GLU A 221 -19.63 26.93 12.36
N TYR A 222 -19.34 26.21 11.26
CA TYR A 222 -20.27 25.28 10.62
C TYR A 222 -20.83 24.23 11.59
N ILE A 223 -20.03 23.68 12.50
CA ILE A 223 -20.51 22.66 13.46
C ILE A 223 -21.58 23.28 14.36
N SER A 224 -21.32 24.51 14.82
CA SER A 224 -22.28 25.26 15.64
C SER A 224 -23.56 25.62 14.86
N ARG A 225 -23.46 25.88 13.56
CA ARG A 225 -24.63 26.13 12.70
C ARG A 225 -25.45 24.87 12.44
N VAL A 226 -24.82 23.73 12.13
CA VAL A 226 -25.50 22.45 11.91
C VAL A 226 -26.14 21.93 13.19
N ALA A 227 -25.53 22.17 14.36
CA ALA A 227 -26.10 21.82 15.67
C ALA A 227 -27.47 22.48 15.95
N GLN A 228 -27.81 23.55 15.22
CA GLN A 228 -29.12 24.21 15.30
C GLN A 228 -30.22 23.45 14.54
N ASN A 229 -29.88 22.38 13.81
CA ASN A 229 -30.88 21.49 13.23
C ASN A 229 -31.68 20.80 14.37
N ALA A 230 -33.00 20.97 14.35
CA ALA A 230 -33.91 20.43 15.35
C ALA A 230 -33.99 18.89 15.35
N SER A 231 -33.74 18.26 14.21
CA SER A 231 -33.77 16.81 14.01
C SER A 231 -32.44 16.12 14.33
N LEU A 232 -31.35 16.88 14.45
CA LEU A 232 -30.03 16.34 14.75
C LEU A 232 -30.00 15.76 16.16
N GLN A 233 -29.52 14.52 16.27
CA GLN A 233 -29.47 13.74 17.51
C GLN A 233 -28.03 13.46 17.94
N GLU A 234 -27.10 13.33 16.98
CA GLU A 234 -25.73 12.92 17.25
C GLU A 234 -24.75 13.55 16.27
N ILE A 235 -23.58 13.95 16.79
CA ILE A 235 -22.40 14.30 16.00
C ILE A 235 -21.33 13.25 16.32
N ARG A 236 -20.96 12.43 15.33
CA ARG A 236 -19.90 11.42 15.44
C ARG A 236 -18.62 11.95 14.82
N ALA A 237 -17.49 11.61 15.42
CA ALA A 237 -16.19 11.83 14.80
C ALA A 237 -15.61 10.49 14.37
N LYS A 238 -15.25 10.40 13.09
CA LYS A 238 -14.54 9.27 12.50
C LYS A 238 -13.08 9.67 12.41
N THR A 239 -12.29 9.33 13.43
CA THR A 239 -10.83 9.53 13.43
C THR A 239 -10.15 8.19 13.16
N ARG A 240 -9.14 8.19 12.27
CA ARG A 240 -8.23 7.03 12.13
C ARG A 240 -7.24 6.96 13.27
N SER A 241 -6.86 8.13 13.79
CA SER A 241 -5.93 8.22 14.88
C SER A 241 -6.69 8.14 16.21
N ARG A 242 -6.25 7.25 17.11
CA ARG A 242 -6.67 7.26 18.52
C ARG A 242 -6.17 8.50 19.28
N LYS A 243 -5.49 9.44 18.61
CA LYS A 243 -5.06 10.71 19.20
C LYS A 243 -6.18 11.30 20.04
N VAL A 244 -5.86 11.53 21.31
CA VAL A 244 -6.77 12.11 22.28
C VAL A 244 -7.10 13.52 21.78
N LEU A 245 -8.38 13.80 21.55
CA LEU A 245 -8.85 15.15 21.24
C LEU A 245 -8.23 16.14 22.24
N LYS A 246 -7.67 17.26 21.76
CA LYS A 246 -7.06 18.24 22.66
C LYS A 246 -8.09 18.79 23.65
N PRO A 247 -7.71 19.10 24.91
CA PRO A 247 -8.61 19.67 25.91
C PRO A 247 -9.43 20.86 25.43
N VAL A 248 -8.87 21.65 24.51
CA VAL A 248 -9.50 22.86 23.96
C VAL A 248 -10.77 22.56 23.15
N PHE A 249 -10.84 21.43 22.44
CA PHE A 249 -12.06 21.01 21.76
C PHE A 249 -13.20 20.78 22.76
N PHE A 250 -12.92 20.04 23.83
CA PHE A 250 -13.90 19.80 24.89
C PHE A 250 -14.29 21.09 25.61
N GLU A 251 -13.39 22.07 25.75
CA GLU A 251 -13.78 23.39 26.25
C GLU A 251 -14.76 24.10 25.32
N ALA A 252 -14.53 24.05 24.00
CA ALA A 252 -15.44 24.65 23.05
C ALA A 252 -16.80 23.93 23.01
N VAL A 253 -16.82 22.59 23.09
CA VAL A 253 -18.06 21.81 23.28
C VAL A 253 -18.75 22.22 24.60
N ARG A 254 -18.01 22.35 25.70
CA ARG A 254 -18.56 22.80 27.00
C ARG A 254 -19.14 24.22 26.95
N ARG A 255 -18.69 25.09 26.05
CA ARG A 255 -19.26 26.43 25.88
C ARG A 255 -20.58 26.43 25.10
N ASN A 256 -20.91 25.35 24.39
CA ASN A 256 -22.13 25.23 23.60
C ASN A 256 -23.03 24.09 24.13
N ALA A 257 -24.11 24.46 24.84
CA ALA A 257 -25.02 23.49 25.48
C ALA A 257 -25.57 22.46 24.50
N ARG A 258 -25.88 22.87 23.26
CA ARG A 258 -26.41 21.97 22.24
C ARG A 258 -25.36 20.96 21.76
N LEU A 259 -24.10 21.37 21.62
CA LEU A 259 -23.02 20.45 21.26
C LEU A 259 -22.74 19.43 22.36
N GLN A 260 -22.91 19.79 23.64
CA GLN A 260 -22.79 18.83 24.74
C GLN A 260 -23.83 17.71 24.67
N GLU A 261 -25.03 18.01 24.17
CA GLU A 261 -26.09 17.01 23.97
C GLU A 261 -25.80 16.10 22.78
N LEU A 262 -25.24 16.65 21.71
CA LEU A 262 -25.04 15.97 20.43
C LEU A 262 -23.76 15.14 20.37
N ILE A 263 -22.73 15.53 21.12
CA ILE A 263 -21.43 14.88 21.13
C ILE A 263 -21.37 14.00 22.38
N ASP A 264 -21.54 12.68 22.21
CA ASP A 264 -21.36 11.74 23.33
C ASP A 264 -19.89 11.78 23.80
N PRO A 265 -19.62 12.11 25.08
CA PRO A 265 -18.26 12.19 25.61
C PRO A 265 -17.50 10.85 25.53
N ASN A 266 -18.20 9.73 25.32
CA ASN A 266 -17.62 8.41 25.12
C ASN A 266 -17.38 8.06 23.63
N LEU A 267 -17.63 8.98 22.69
CA LEU A 267 -17.51 8.78 21.24
C LEU A 267 -16.15 8.25 20.75
N PHE A 268 -15.12 8.35 21.59
CA PHE A 268 -13.74 8.02 21.22
C PHE A 268 -13.22 6.73 21.88
N GLY A 269 -14.07 6.05 22.66
CA GLY A 269 -13.79 4.69 23.14
C GLY A 269 -14.48 3.67 22.24
N PRO A 270 -13.85 2.51 21.93
CA PRO A 270 -14.53 1.46 21.17
C PRO A 270 -15.78 1.01 21.91
N LYS A 271 -16.97 1.36 21.41
CA LYS A 271 -18.29 0.89 21.89
C LYS A 271 -18.57 -0.57 21.57
N ASN A 272 -17.54 -1.35 21.23
CA ASN A 272 -17.66 -2.79 21.10
C ASN A 272 -17.64 -3.36 22.52
N ALA A 273 -18.81 -3.39 23.16
CA ALA A 273 -19.09 -4.36 24.20
C ALA A 273 -18.99 -5.73 23.53
N PHE A 274 -17.76 -6.24 23.40
CA PHE A 274 -17.50 -7.56 22.88
C PHE A 274 -18.26 -8.51 23.78
N VAL A 275 -19.36 -9.08 23.25
CA VAL A 275 -20.06 -10.15 23.94
C VAL A 275 -19.07 -11.30 23.93
N TYR A 276 -18.39 -11.51 25.06
CA TYR A 276 -17.48 -12.63 25.20
C TYR A 276 -18.27 -13.90 24.85
N PRO A 277 -17.86 -14.68 23.84
CA PRO A 277 -18.43 -15.98 23.66
C PRO A 277 -18.28 -16.74 24.99
N PRO A 278 -19.26 -17.59 25.37
CA PRO A 278 -19.14 -18.39 26.57
C PRO A 278 -17.78 -19.10 26.55
N PRO A 279 -17.08 -19.17 27.71
CA PRO A 279 -15.74 -19.72 27.77
C PRO A 279 -15.71 -21.06 27.06
N LEU A 280 -14.73 -21.26 26.16
CA LEU A 280 -14.43 -22.54 25.53
C LEU A 280 -14.16 -23.55 26.66
N ALA A 281 -15.22 -24.19 27.16
CA ALA A 281 -15.21 -24.98 28.38
C ALA A 281 -14.57 -26.36 28.19
N ALA A 282 -13.85 -26.59 27.10
CA ALA A 282 -13.24 -27.87 26.77
C ALA A 282 -11.75 -27.67 26.44
N ASN A 283 -10.90 -28.15 27.36
CA ASN A 283 -9.45 -28.34 27.22
C ASN A 283 -8.60 -27.05 27.08
N PRO A 284 -7.89 -26.61 28.15
CA PRO A 284 -6.96 -25.47 28.11
C PRO A 284 -5.88 -25.57 27.03
N ALA A 285 -5.44 -26.78 26.66
CA ALA A 285 -4.44 -26.95 25.60
C ALA A 285 -5.02 -26.62 24.22
N VAL A 286 -6.28 -26.94 23.96
CA VAL A 286 -6.96 -26.57 22.70
C VAL A 286 -7.18 -25.07 22.66
N ALA A 287 -7.57 -24.46 23.78
CA ALA A 287 -7.68 -23.01 23.90
C ALA A 287 -6.32 -22.32 23.67
N ASP A 288 -5.22 -22.85 24.23
CA ASP A 288 -3.88 -22.33 23.98
C ASP A 288 -3.50 -22.38 22.50
N VAL A 289 -3.76 -23.50 21.81
CA VAL A 289 -3.47 -23.63 20.36
C VAL A 289 -4.33 -22.66 19.53
N ILE A 290 -5.61 -22.48 19.87
CA ILE A 290 -6.49 -21.54 19.19
C ILE A 290 -5.99 -20.10 19.41
N TRP A 291 -5.73 -19.71 20.66
CA TRP A 291 -5.28 -18.36 20.98
C TRP A 291 -3.87 -18.06 20.48
N ASP A 292 -2.96 -19.03 20.48
CA ASP A 292 -1.65 -18.92 19.86
C ASP A 292 -1.78 -18.57 18.38
N ARG A 293 -2.67 -19.27 17.65
CA ARG A 293 -2.92 -18.98 16.24
C ARG A 293 -3.62 -17.65 16.00
N VAL A 294 -4.57 -17.26 16.85
CA VAL A 294 -5.23 -15.95 16.76
C VAL A 294 -4.20 -14.85 17.01
N LEU A 295 -3.39 -14.97 18.07
CA LEU A 295 -2.36 -13.99 18.39
C LEU A 295 -1.29 -13.92 17.31
N TYR A 296 -0.90 -15.06 16.73
CA TYR A 296 -0.04 -15.08 15.54
C TYR A 296 -0.59 -14.18 14.42
N TYR A 297 -1.88 -14.28 14.08
CA TYR A 297 -2.46 -13.37 13.07
C TYR A 297 -2.54 -11.92 13.55
N VAL A 298 -2.90 -11.68 14.82
CA VAL A 298 -2.95 -10.32 15.39
C VAL A 298 -1.58 -9.62 15.37
N PHE A 299 -0.48 -10.36 15.55
CA PHE A 299 0.87 -9.79 15.55
C PHE A 299 1.53 -9.77 14.17
N ARG A 300 1.04 -10.58 13.22
CA ARG A 300 1.56 -10.70 11.85
C ARG A 300 0.78 -9.88 10.81
N GLU A 301 -0.36 -9.28 11.18
CA GLU A 301 -1.19 -8.51 10.25
C GLU A 301 -0.36 -7.51 9.41
N ASP A 302 -0.69 -7.50 8.11
CA ASP A 302 0.22 -7.35 6.97
C ASP A 302 1.08 -6.07 6.99
N ASP A 303 2.41 -6.26 7.06
CA ASP A 303 3.41 -5.23 6.77
C ASP A 303 3.33 -4.68 5.32
N ASP A 304 2.46 -5.25 4.48
CA ASP A 304 2.14 -4.72 3.14
C ASP A 304 1.50 -3.31 3.21
N GLU A 305 0.84 -2.94 4.32
CA GLU A 305 0.38 -1.56 4.54
C GLU A 305 1.51 -0.62 4.99
N PHE A 306 2.64 -1.16 5.46
CA PHE A 306 3.73 -0.39 6.07
C PHE A 306 4.79 0.05 5.07
N HIS A 307 4.98 -0.68 3.96
CA HIS A 307 6.03 -0.42 2.98
C HIS A 307 5.56 0.27 1.68
N GLY A 308 4.34 0.80 1.67
CA GLY A 308 3.72 1.34 0.46
C GLY A 308 4.06 2.79 0.17
N ASP A 309 5.28 3.08 -0.34
CA ASP A 309 5.66 4.29 -1.13
C ASP A 309 5.05 5.64 -0.68
N GLY A 310 4.75 5.79 0.62
CA GLY A 310 4.20 6.99 1.21
C GLY A 310 5.37 7.86 1.58
N ASP A 311 5.52 8.98 0.87
CA ASP A 311 6.54 10.01 1.10
C ASP A 311 6.75 10.23 2.62
N GLU A 312 7.85 9.67 3.16
CA GLU A 312 8.17 9.63 4.61
C GLU A 312 8.28 11.03 5.23
N SER A 313 8.26 12.07 4.42
CA SER A 313 8.75 13.37 4.79
C SER A 313 7.71 14.39 5.24
N ASP A 314 6.41 14.05 5.15
CA ASP A 314 5.31 14.82 5.76
C ASP A 314 4.68 14.13 6.99
N TYR A 315 5.15 12.92 7.32
CA TYR A 315 4.97 12.40 8.67
C TYR A 315 5.98 13.10 9.57
N ASP A 316 5.54 14.17 10.25
CA ASP A 316 6.26 14.66 11.44
C ASP A 316 6.61 13.45 12.29
N SER A 317 7.90 13.31 12.63
CA SER A 317 8.49 12.18 13.38
C SER A 317 7.76 11.83 14.69
N ASP A 318 6.89 12.73 15.16
CA ASP A 318 6.07 12.56 16.34
C ASP A 318 4.91 11.56 16.14
N ASP A 319 4.55 11.18 14.91
CA ASP A 319 3.39 10.31 14.62
C ASP A 319 3.72 8.80 14.55
N GLU A 320 4.99 8.44 14.34
CA GLU A 320 5.44 7.04 14.38
C GLU A 320 5.40 6.45 15.80
N GLU A 321 5.67 7.28 16.81
CA GLU A 321 5.76 6.86 18.22
C GLU A 321 4.41 6.32 18.75
N ASP A 322 3.30 6.72 18.12
CA ASP A 322 1.92 6.35 18.51
C ASP A 322 1.37 5.08 17.83
N ARG A 323 2.07 4.49 16.83
CA ARG A 323 1.60 3.26 16.13
C ARG A 323 2.08 1.96 16.78
N ILE A 324 3.32 1.93 17.30
CA ILE A 324 3.88 0.80 18.07
C ILE A 324 3.06 0.45 19.35
N PRO A 325 2.47 1.40 20.10
CA PRO A 325 1.69 1.15 21.30
C PRO A 325 0.48 0.22 21.12
N GLN A 326 -0.11 0.15 19.92
CA GLN A 326 -1.36 -0.61 19.73
C GLN A 326 -1.17 -2.13 19.72
N ARG A 327 0.03 -2.61 19.34
CA ARG A 327 0.33 -4.06 19.35
C ARG A 327 0.43 -4.62 20.78
N TRP A 328 0.62 -3.80 21.81
CA TRP A 328 0.80 -4.30 23.19
C TRP A 328 -0.52 -4.62 23.90
N ASP A 329 -1.65 -4.08 23.44
CA ASP A 329 -2.95 -4.23 24.10
C ASP A 329 -3.38 -5.71 24.27
N PRO A 330 -3.27 -6.59 23.24
CA PRO A 330 -3.56 -8.01 23.39
C PRO A 330 -2.77 -8.69 24.52
N LEU A 331 -1.50 -8.34 24.70
CA LEU A 331 -0.65 -8.93 25.74
C LEU A 331 -1.13 -8.57 27.16
N ARG A 332 -1.83 -7.43 27.31
CA ARG A 332 -2.32 -6.93 28.60
C ARG A 332 -3.66 -7.54 29.02
N VAL A 333 -4.33 -8.28 28.12
CA VAL A 333 -5.66 -8.86 28.38
C VAL A 333 -5.61 -9.89 29.50
N SER A 334 -4.64 -10.81 29.48
CA SER A 334 -4.49 -11.86 30.49
C SER A 334 -3.07 -12.44 30.54
N LYS A 335 -2.74 -13.17 31.61
CA LYS A 335 -1.47 -13.92 31.70
C LYS A 335 -1.31 -14.96 30.58
N GLN A 336 -2.42 -15.55 30.12
CA GLN A 336 -2.41 -16.50 29.01
C GLN A 336 -2.03 -15.79 27.69
N PHE A 337 -2.63 -14.63 27.43
CA PHE A 337 -2.31 -13.82 26.24
C PHE A 337 -0.89 -13.29 26.29
N MET A 338 -0.41 -12.84 27.45
CA MET A 338 0.99 -12.47 27.63
C MET A 338 1.91 -13.65 27.27
N ARG A 339 1.66 -14.85 27.84
CA ARG A 339 2.50 -16.04 27.61
C ARG A 339 2.48 -16.50 26.15
N LEU A 340 1.31 -16.55 25.52
CA LEU A 340 1.15 -17.04 24.13
C LEU A 340 1.53 -15.98 23.10
N GLY A 341 1.29 -14.71 23.39
CA GLY A 341 1.52 -13.60 22.48
C GLY A 341 2.96 -13.09 22.50
N THR A 342 3.70 -13.23 23.61
CA THR A 342 5.10 -12.75 23.69
C THR A 342 5.98 -13.29 22.57
N PRO A 343 5.97 -14.60 22.23
CA PRO A 343 6.77 -15.11 21.12
C PRO A 343 6.45 -14.44 19.78
N HIS A 344 5.18 -14.23 19.47
CA HIS A 344 4.73 -13.61 18.22
C HIS A 344 4.99 -12.11 18.19
N PHE A 345 4.82 -11.43 19.33
CA PHE A 345 5.09 -10.00 19.47
C PHE A 345 6.59 -9.66 19.29
N TYR A 346 7.48 -10.57 19.72
CA TYR A 346 8.93 -10.40 19.55
C TYR A 346 9.49 -11.07 18.29
N ASP A 347 8.69 -11.73 17.46
CA ASP A 347 9.19 -12.45 16.27
C ASP A 347 9.83 -11.49 15.26
N ASP A 348 9.12 -10.38 15.00
CA ASP A 348 9.50 -9.32 14.05
C ASP A 348 9.59 -7.96 14.78
N ILE A 349 10.81 -7.43 14.93
CA ILE A 349 11.06 -6.20 15.68
C ILE A 349 11.47 -5.07 14.73
N PHE A 350 10.72 -3.97 14.75
CA PHE A 350 11.08 -2.71 14.10
C PHE A 350 11.64 -1.70 15.11
N ILE A 351 12.79 -1.11 14.78
CA ILE A 351 13.47 -0.09 15.58
C ILE A 351 13.70 1.13 14.69
N GLY A 352 12.75 2.08 14.73
CA GLY A 352 12.81 3.30 13.91
C GLY A 352 13.86 4.30 14.38
N THR A 353 14.12 4.40 15.69
CA THR A 353 14.99 5.46 16.25
C THR A 353 16.12 4.92 17.13
N CYS A 354 17.18 5.72 17.28
CA CYS A 354 18.31 5.43 18.17
C CYS A 354 17.89 5.31 19.65
N GLU A 355 16.86 6.07 20.08
CA GLU A 355 16.33 5.97 21.45
C GLU A 355 15.61 4.64 21.65
N SER A 356 14.75 4.24 20.71
CA SER A 356 14.09 2.93 20.74
C SER A 356 15.12 1.79 20.75
N MET A 357 16.22 1.92 20.00
CA MET A 357 17.34 0.95 20.00
C MET A 357 17.95 0.80 21.40
N ARG A 358 18.24 1.90 22.09
CA ARG A 358 18.79 1.91 23.46
C ARG A 358 17.82 1.30 24.46
N LEU A 359 16.55 1.70 24.41
CA LEU A 359 15.50 1.19 25.29
C LEU A 359 15.30 -0.32 25.10
N PHE A 360 15.31 -0.77 23.85
CA PHE A 360 15.19 -2.17 23.48
C PHE A 360 16.41 -2.98 23.94
N THR A 361 17.61 -2.46 23.74
CA THR A 361 18.86 -3.06 24.26
C THR A 361 18.80 -3.20 25.78
N GLY A 362 18.41 -2.14 26.48
CA GLY A 362 18.21 -2.17 27.93
C GLY A 362 17.10 -3.13 28.38
N ARG A 363 16.11 -3.42 27.53
CA ARG A 363 15.10 -4.46 27.79
C ARG A 363 15.69 -5.86 27.63
N LEU A 364 16.41 -6.14 26.54
CA LEU A 364 17.03 -7.44 26.30
C LEU A 364 18.11 -7.78 27.34
N LEU A 365 18.87 -6.79 27.82
CA LEU A 365 19.83 -6.99 28.91
C LEU A 365 19.16 -7.37 30.23
N ARG A 366 17.96 -6.83 30.52
CA ARG A 366 17.18 -7.17 31.71
C ARG A 366 16.47 -8.51 31.58
N GLU A 367 16.04 -8.88 30.37
CA GLU A 367 15.31 -10.11 30.10
C GLU A 367 15.84 -10.82 28.84
N PRO A 368 17.02 -11.49 28.93
CA PRO A 368 17.67 -12.11 27.77
C PRO A 368 16.85 -13.21 27.09
N SER A 369 15.87 -13.81 27.79
CA SER A 369 14.97 -14.81 27.22
C SER A 369 14.12 -14.27 26.07
N LEU A 370 13.85 -12.97 26.02
CA LEU A 370 13.13 -12.34 24.91
C LEU A 370 13.90 -12.46 23.60
N GLY A 371 15.24 -12.44 23.65
CA GLY A 371 16.10 -12.59 22.47
C GLY A 371 15.91 -13.93 21.76
N ALA A 372 15.45 -14.97 22.45
CA ALA A 372 15.18 -16.28 21.85
C ALA A 372 13.93 -16.31 20.96
N HIS A 373 13.09 -15.28 21.03
CA HIS A 373 11.88 -15.15 20.22
C HIS A 373 12.11 -14.32 18.95
N ILE A 374 13.15 -13.50 18.90
CA ILE A 374 13.42 -12.60 17.77
C ILE A 374 13.98 -13.38 16.57
N CYS A 375 13.26 -13.34 15.47
CA CYS A 375 13.65 -13.90 14.18
C CYS A 375 14.01 -12.81 13.16
N SER A 376 13.38 -11.64 13.22
CA SER A 376 13.59 -10.55 12.26
C SER A 376 13.84 -9.23 12.97
N LEU A 377 14.80 -8.47 12.45
CA LEU A 377 15.16 -7.16 12.99
C LEU A 377 15.21 -6.13 11.86
N TYR A 378 14.35 -5.13 11.94
CA TYR A 378 14.23 -4.02 11.01
C TYR A 378 14.74 -2.74 11.69
N ILE A 379 15.68 -2.04 11.06
CA ILE A 379 16.31 -0.84 11.61
C ILE A 379 16.04 0.34 10.67
N GLY A 380 15.25 1.31 11.12
CA GLY A 380 14.98 2.55 10.37
C GLY A 380 16.20 3.46 10.37
N SER A 381 16.35 4.25 11.42
CA SER A 381 17.44 5.22 11.54
C SER A 381 18.69 4.67 12.25
N GLN A 382 19.84 5.28 11.97
CA GLN A 382 21.11 4.96 12.64
C GLN A 382 21.95 6.20 12.97
N ASP A 383 22.65 6.11 14.09
CA ASP A 383 23.76 6.98 14.48
C ASP A 383 24.98 6.13 14.90
N GLU A 384 26.10 6.77 15.25
CA GLU A 384 27.29 6.06 15.74
C GLU A 384 27.02 5.22 17.00
N HIS A 385 26.07 5.63 17.85
CA HIS A 385 25.73 4.91 19.08
C HIS A 385 24.92 3.64 18.80
N THR A 386 24.10 3.65 17.76
CA THR A 386 23.22 2.57 17.32
C THR A 386 24.01 1.30 17.02
N ILE A 387 25.25 1.42 16.53
CA ILE A 387 26.12 0.28 16.22
C ILE A 387 26.52 -0.50 17.46
N ASN A 388 26.81 0.17 18.58
CA ASN A 388 27.17 -0.51 19.83
C ASN A 388 25.96 -1.26 20.40
N ASP A 389 24.78 -0.63 20.39
CA ASP A 389 23.54 -1.26 20.86
C ASP A 389 23.14 -2.45 19.96
N LEU A 390 23.27 -2.29 18.65
CA LEU A 390 23.05 -3.38 17.69
C LEU A 390 23.99 -4.56 17.95
N GLN A 391 25.27 -4.31 18.23
CA GLN A 391 26.21 -5.37 18.57
C GLN A 391 25.74 -6.15 19.82
N ILE A 392 25.20 -5.46 20.82
CA ILE A 392 24.63 -6.09 22.02
C ILE A 392 23.38 -6.89 21.67
N ILE A 393 22.46 -6.35 20.86
CA ILE A 393 21.24 -7.04 20.42
C ILE A 393 21.60 -8.32 19.65
N LEU A 394 22.51 -8.23 18.66
CA LEU A 394 23.05 -9.39 17.94
C LEU A 394 23.83 -10.33 18.85
N SER A 395 24.26 -9.90 20.04
CA SER A 395 24.84 -10.82 21.02
C SER A 395 23.78 -11.65 21.78
N LEU A 396 22.53 -11.17 21.83
CA LEU A 396 21.42 -11.70 22.62
C LEU A 396 20.33 -12.39 21.80
N VAL A 397 20.34 -12.26 20.46
CA VAL A 397 19.30 -12.83 19.58
C VAL A 397 19.83 -14.08 18.86
N PRO A 398 19.77 -15.31 19.41
CA PRO A 398 20.40 -16.48 18.80
C PRO A 398 19.71 -17.02 17.53
N ARG A 399 18.49 -16.58 17.22
CA ARG A 399 17.65 -17.14 16.14
C ARG A 399 17.38 -16.19 14.98
N LEU A 400 18.20 -15.14 14.85
CA LEU A 400 18.07 -14.16 13.77
C LEU A 400 18.11 -14.84 12.40
N LYS A 401 17.04 -14.64 11.63
CA LYS A 401 16.87 -15.07 10.24
C LYS A 401 16.92 -13.87 9.30
N GLU A 402 16.45 -12.70 9.74
CA GLU A 402 16.30 -11.53 8.89
C GLU A 402 16.88 -10.30 9.57
N LEU A 403 17.72 -9.57 8.83
CA LEU A 403 18.21 -8.25 9.23
C LEU A 403 18.06 -7.31 8.06
N SER A 404 17.30 -6.25 8.27
CA SER A 404 16.90 -5.30 7.23
C SER A 404 16.99 -3.86 7.74
N SER A 405 17.17 -2.94 6.81
CA SER A 405 17.12 -1.50 7.07
C SER A 405 16.63 -0.77 5.83
N GLU A 406 15.85 0.28 6.04
CA GLU A 406 15.27 1.11 4.98
C GLU A 406 16.27 2.20 4.54
N ASP A 407 16.79 2.95 5.51
CA ASP A 407 17.77 4.03 5.29
C ASP A 407 19.21 3.54 5.01
N GLY A 408 19.43 2.23 5.05
CA GLY A 408 20.72 1.62 4.78
C GLY A 408 21.64 1.56 6.00
N LEU A 409 21.61 0.47 6.76
CA LEU A 409 22.44 0.23 7.96
C LEU A 409 23.94 0.14 7.63
N ASN A 410 24.74 1.06 8.18
CA ASN A 410 26.21 1.10 8.12
C ASN A 410 26.82 0.08 9.09
N LEU A 411 27.00 -1.16 8.64
CA LEU A 411 27.58 -2.23 9.42
C LEU A 411 29.11 -2.29 9.24
N PRO A 412 29.93 -2.08 10.29
CA PRO A 412 31.37 -2.29 10.20
C PRO A 412 31.73 -3.71 9.78
N TRP A 413 32.82 -3.87 9.02
CA TRP A 413 33.27 -5.16 8.49
C TRP A 413 33.35 -6.27 9.55
N HIS A 414 33.95 -5.99 10.70
CA HIS A 414 34.09 -6.96 11.79
C HIS A 414 32.74 -7.43 12.36
N MET A 415 31.70 -6.58 12.34
CA MET A 415 30.35 -6.97 12.74
C MET A 415 29.67 -7.82 11.66
N PHE A 416 29.89 -7.52 10.38
CA PHE A 416 29.43 -8.37 9.29
C PHE A 416 30.07 -9.77 9.35
N GLU A 417 31.36 -9.85 9.66
CA GLU A 417 32.05 -11.13 9.91
C GLU A 417 31.43 -11.89 11.09
N ALA A 418 31.23 -11.21 12.22
CA ALA A 418 30.60 -11.80 13.40
C ALA A 418 29.17 -12.29 13.11
N LEU A 419 28.41 -11.52 12.34
CA LEU A 419 27.06 -11.87 11.90
C LEU A 419 27.08 -13.12 11.02
N SER A 420 27.95 -13.19 10.03
CA SER A 420 28.11 -14.39 9.20
C SER A 420 28.54 -15.60 10.03
N ILE A 421 29.48 -15.42 10.96
CA ILE A 421 29.98 -16.47 11.85
C ILE A 421 28.85 -17.08 12.69
N ARG A 422 28.01 -16.22 13.26
CA ARG A 422 26.97 -16.59 14.22
C ARG A 422 25.67 -17.04 13.56
N TYR A 423 25.26 -16.35 12.50
CA TYR A 423 23.93 -16.50 11.90
C TYR A 423 23.93 -17.10 10.51
N GLY A 424 25.07 -17.21 9.83
CA GLY A 424 25.08 -17.51 8.40
C GLY A 424 24.30 -18.77 7.99
N SER A 425 24.28 -19.80 8.83
CA SER A 425 23.54 -21.05 8.58
C SER A 425 22.02 -20.94 8.77
N HIS A 426 21.52 -19.83 9.32
CA HIS A 426 20.10 -19.58 9.58
C HIS A 426 19.57 -18.32 8.89
N LEU A 427 20.45 -17.37 8.56
CA LEU A 427 20.12 -16.12 7.93
C LEU A 427 19.51 -16.35 6.54
N VAL A 428 18.30 -15.82 6.35
CA VAL A 428 17.48 -15.92 5.15
C VAL A 428 17.47 -14.60 4.38
N LEU A 429 17.44 -13.47 5.08
CA LEU A 429 17.39 -12.14 4.46
C LEU A 429 18.43 -11.22 5.10
N LEU A 430 19.17 -10.52 4.24
CA LEU A 430 20.08 -9.45 4.64
C LEU A 430 19.90 -8.27 3.68
N HIS A 431 19.09 -7.28 4.08
CA HIS A 431 18.62 -6.22 3.20
C HIS A 431 19.03 -4.82 3.69
N GLY A 432 19.31 -3.90 2.77
CA GLY A 432 19.62 -2.51 3.11
C GLY A 432 20.84 -2.35 4.02
N ILE A 433 21.92 -3.09 3.80
CA ILE A 433 23.15 -2.98 4.60
C ILE A 433 24.29 -2.38 3.77
N THR A 434 24.89 -1.33 4.32
CA THR A 434 26.14 -0.71 3.85
C THR A 434 27.30 -1.23 4.68
N ILE A 435 28.26 -1.94 4.06
CA ILE A 435 29.44 -2.41 4.79
C ILE A 435 30.50 -1.32 4.82
N THR A 436 30.90 -0.93 6.04
CA THR A 436 31.89 0.13 6.30
C THR A 436 33.15 -0.41 6.97
N GLN A 437 34.18 0.45 7.12
CA GLN A 437 35.44 0.10 7.80
C GLN A 437 36.08 -1.20 7.28
N CYS A 438 36.07 -1.38 5.97
CA CYS A 438 36.53 -2.59 5.33
C CYS A 438 38.07 -2.66 5.35
N PRO A 439 38.66 -3.86 5.45
CA PRO A 439 40.09 -4.01 5.22
C PRO A 439 40.45 -3.65 3.77
N ASP A 440 41.71 -3.32 3.51
CA ASP A 440 42.20 -3.00 2.16
C ASP A 440 41.83 -4.10 1.16
N LYS A 441 41.97 -5.37 1.58
CA LYS A 441 41.46 -6.55 0.87
C LYS A 441 40.83 -7.51 1.86
N ALA A 442 39.59 -7.87 1.61
CA ALA A 442 38.85 -8.83 2.42
C ALA A 442 39.02 -10.27 1.91
N ASP A 443 39.02 -11.21 2.85
CA ASP A 443 38.92 -12.64 2.55
C ASP A 443 37.44 -12.99 2.27
N PRO A 444 37.12 -13.55 1.09
CA PRO A 444 35.75 -13.95 0.77
C PRO A 444 35.19 -15.07 1.67
N ILE A 445 36.01 -15.70 2.53
CA ILE A 445 35.57 -16.76 3.47
C ILE A 445 34.39 -16.34 4.35
N VAL A 446 34.18 -15.04 4.57
CA VAL A 446 33.02 -14.52 5.28
C VAL A 446 31.70 -14.95 4.63
N PHE A 447 31.64 -15.19 3.32
CA PHE A 447 30.40 -15.61 2.67
C PHE A 447 30.11 -17.11 2.84
N HIS A 448 31.11 -17.94 3.16
CA HIS A 448 30.96 -19.41 3.22
C HIS A 448 29.83 -19.92 4.11
N ARG A 449 29.47 -19.13 5.12
CA ARG A 449 28.46 -19.53 6.10
C ARG A 449 27.05 -19.18 5.65
N LEU A 450 26.88 -18.23 4.72
CA LEU A 450 25.60 -17.69 4.26
C LEU A 450 24.89 -18.63 3.27
N SER A 451 24.74 -19.89 3.65
CA SER A 451 24.20 -20.97 2.79
C SER A 451 22.67 -20.95 2.67
N ARG A 452 21.96 -20.30 3.60
CA ARG A 452 20.49 -20.20 3.59
C ARG A 452 19.95 -18.88 3.06
N LEU A 453 20.84 -17.94 2.73
CA LEU A 453 20.46 -16.61 2.31
C LEU A 453 19.67 -16.68 1.00
N GLN A 454 18.48 -16.08 1.00
CA GLN A 454 17.56 -15.99 -0.14
C GLN A 454 17.55 -14.58 -0.72
N GLY A 455 17.61 -13.54 0.11
CA GLY A 455 17.73 -12.15 -0.31
C GLY A 455 18.99 -11.49 0.26
N PHE A 456 19.77 -10.82 -0.59
CA PHE A 456 21.01 -10.18 -0.19
C PHE A 456 21.18 -8.80 -0.83
N THR A 457 21.42 -7.78 0.00
CA THR A 457 21.83 -6.45 -0.43
C THR A 457 23.31 -6.22 -0.15
N TRP A 458 24.03 -5.74 -1.17
CA TRP A 458 25.43 -5.36 -1.09
C TRP A 458 25.62 -3.89 -1.43
N LYS A 459 26.22 -3.15 -0.49
CA LYS A 459 26.62 -1.75 -0.65
C LYS A 459 27.99 -1.53 0.00
N SER A 460 29.07 -1.82 -0.73
CA SER A 460 30.44 -1.59 -0.24
C SER A 460 31.49 -1.60 -1.34
N ASP A 461 32.51 -0.76 -1.19
CA ASP A 461 33.67 -0.69 -2.10
C ASP A 461 34.80 -1.67 -1.68
N THR A 462 34.52 -2.67 -0.84
CA THR A 462 35.52 -3.65 -0.40
C THR A 462 36.16 -4.40 -1.56
N GLU A 463 37.49 -4.34 -1.68
CA GLU A 463 38.24 -5.21 -2.58
C GLU A 463 38.36 -6.62 -1.98
N PHE A 464 38.24 -7.66 -2.81
CA PHE A 464 38.33 -9.06 -2.41
C PHE A 464 39.57 -9.73 -3.01
N HIS A 465 40.17 -10.65 -2.26
CA HIS A 465 41.24 -11.51 -2.78
C HIS A 465 40.73 -12.46 -3.89
N THR A 466 40.93 -12.09 -5.15
CA THR A 466 40.51 -12.89 -6.31
C THR A 466 41.41 -14.08 -6.62
N THR A 467 42.55 -14.24 -5.95
CA THR A 467 43.47 -15.37 -6.17
C THR A 467 43.23 -16.55 -5.22
N ALA A 468 42.47 -16.34 -4.15
CA ALA A 468 42.14 -17.41 -3.22
C ALA A 468 41.35 -18.49 -3.97
N THR A 469 41.74 -19.76 -3.80
CA THR A 469 40.95 -20.92 -4.22
C THR A 469 39.68 -20.97 -3.39
N PHE A 470 38.75 -20.08 -3.71
CA PHE A 470 37.39 -20.11 -3.21
C PHE A 470 36.72 -21.29 -3.89
N ALA A 471 36.83 -22.47 -3.27
CA ALA A 471 36.16 -23.66 -3.76
C ALA A 471 34.66 -23.36 -3.84
N ALA A 472 33.99 -23.89 -4.87
CA ALA A 472 32.54 -23.80 -5.06
C ALA A 472 31.82 -24.49 -3.88
N SER A 473 31.77 -23.79 -2.77
CA SER A 473 31.02 -24.12 -1.57
C SER A 473 29.54 -23.89 -1.86
N ASP A 474 28.68 -24.48 -1.04
CA ASP A 474 27.22 -24.25 -1.04
C ASP A 474 26.81 -22.80 -0.67
N THR A 475 27.75 -21.85 -0.76
CA THR A 475 27.55 -20.43 -0.52
C THR A 475 26.55 -19.87 -1.51
N PHE A 476 25.50 -19.22 -1.00
CA PHE A 476 24.45 -18.59 -1.82
C PHE A 476 23.72 -19.54 -2.79
N ASN A 477 23.73 -20.85 -2.56
CA ASN A 477 22.99 -21.79 -3.41
C ASN A 477 21.45 -21.59 -3.33
N LYS A 478 20.96 -20.96 -2.25
CA LYS A 478 19.56 -20.55 -2.04
C LYS A 478 19.27 -19.09 -2.40
N LEU A 479 20.27 -18.32 -2.81
CA LEU A 479 20.10 -16.90 -3.13
C LEU A 479 19.20 -16.76 -4.35
N LYS A 480 18.07 -16.06 -4.18
CA LYS A 480 17.07 -15.77 -5.19
C LYS A 480 17.17 -14.33 -5.67
N ASP A 481 17.39 -13.41 -4.73
CA ASP A 481 17.31 -11.97 -4.94
C ASP A 481 18.63 -11.32 -4.52
N LEU A 482 19.27 -10.64 -5.45
CA LEU A 482 20.54 -9.95 -5.23
C LEU A 482 20.40 -8.47 -5.57
N ILE A 483 20.65 -7.60 -4.60
CA ILE A 483 20.61 -6.15 -4.76
C ILE A 483 22.04 -5.62 -4.61
N VAL A 484 22.56 -4.96 -5.63
CA VAL A 484 23.90 -4.35 -5.62
C VAL A 484 23.78 -2.87 -5.93
N THR A 485 23.96 -2.05 -4.91
CA THR A 485 23.91 -0.59 -5.06
C THR A 485 25.31 -0.01 -5.29
N ARG A 486 26.32 -0.58 -4.63
CA ARG A 486 27.73 -0.17 -4.73
C ARG A 486 28.63 -1.38 -4.49
N ALA A 487 29.58 -1.63 -5.38
CA ALA A 487 30.49 -2.76 -5.30
C ALA A 487 31.87 -2.42 -5.90
N HIS A 488 32.94 -3.04 -5.40
CA HIS A 488 34.21 -3.10 -6.13
C HIS A 488 34.15 -4.19 -7.23
N PRO A 489 34.82 -4.05 -8.39
CA PRO A 489 34.82 -5.08 -9.46
C PRO A 489 35.17 -6.50 -8.99
N SER A 490 36.05 -6.64 -8.00
CA SER A 490 36.41 -7.94 -7.43
C SER A 490 35.22 -8.70 -6.81
N PHE A 491 34.15 -7.99 -6.40
CA PHE A 491 32.93 -8.61 -5.90
C PHE A 491 32.19 -9.40 -6.99
N PHE A 492 32.08 -8.84 -8.20
CA PHE A 492 31.47 -9.55 -9.34
C PHE A 492 32.34 -10.71 -9.82
N ILE A 493 33.67 -10.56 -9.78
CA ILE A 493 34.61 -11.67 -10.04
C ILE A 493 34.45 -12.79 -9.00
N LEU A 494 34.17 -12.46 -7.75
CA LEU A 494 33.89 -13.45 -6.71
C LEU A 494 32.56 -14.16 -6.99
N LEU A 495 31.47 -13.40 -7.21
CA LEU A 495 30.14 -13.95 -7.47
C LEU A 495 30.08 -14.84 -8.72
N SER A 496 30.84 -14.51 -9.78
CA SER A 496 30.90 -15.31 -11.00
C SER A 496 31.49 -16.71 -10.78
N ARG A 497 32.28 -16.90 -9.71
CA ARG A 497 32.82 -18.21 -9.30
C ARG A 497 31.90 -19.02 -8.40
N LEU A 498 30.85 -18.40 -7.84
CA LEU A 498 29.87 -19.07 -6.99
C LEU A 498 28.82 -19.78 -7.82
N GLN A 499 28.23 -20.85 -7.27
CA GLN A 499 27.08 -21.51 -7.89
C GLN A 499 25.77 -20.91 -7.38
N LEU A 500 25.38 -19.79 -7.95
CA LEU A 500 24.10 -19.13 -7.67
C LEU A 500 22.97 -19.83 -8.42
N SER A 501 22.61 -21.05 -8.02
CA SER A 501 21.66 -21.91 -8.76
C SER A 501 20.20 -21.49 -8.61
N SER A 502 19.86 -20.79 -7.54
CA SER A 502 18.49 -20.32 -7.26
C SER A 502 18.23 -18.88 -7.67
N LEU A 503 19.22 -18.18 -8.23
CA LEU A 503 19.14 -16.75 -8.53
C LEU A 503 18.10 -16.49 -9.62
N LYS A 504 17.18 -15.56 -9.34
CA LYS A 504 16.06 -15.21 -10.21
C LYS A 504 15.94 -13.72 -10.45
N SER A 505 16.21 -12.91 -9.43
CA SER A 505 16.10 -11.46 -9.48
C SER A 505 17.43 -10.80 -9.16
N MET A 506 17.76 -9.75 -9.92
CA MET A 506 18.91 -8.90 -9.64
C MET A 506 18.53 -7.43 -9.77
N ILE A 507 18.97 -6.63 -8.80
CA ILE A 507 18.85 -5.18 -8.79
C ILE A 507 20.26 -4.58 -8.81
N LEU A 508 20.55 -3.73 -9.79
CA LEU A 508 21.87 -3.13 -9.98
C LEU A 508 21.77 -1.62 -10.17
N TYR A 509 22.13 -0.84 -9.14
CA TYR A 509 22.12 0.63 -9.23
C TYR A 509 23.48 1.25 -9.58
N THR A 510 24.56 0.46 -9.62
CA THR A 510 25.92 1.02 -9.69
C THR A 510 26.34 1.42 -11.11
N THR A 511 26.90 2.62 -11.24
CA THR A 511 27.25 3.23 -12.54
C THR A 511 28.72 2.98 -12.96
N LYS A 512 29.54 2.40 -12.07
CA LYS A 512 31.01 2.40 -12.23
C LYS A 512 31.64 1.01 -12.36
N VAL A 513 30.84 -0.05 -12.33
CA VAL A 513 31.37 -1.40 -12.17
C VAL A 513 30.96 -2.26 -13.33
N ASP A 514 31.97 -2.81 -14.01
CA ASP A 514 31.77 -3.82 -15.03
C ASP A 514 31.29 -5.13 -14.37
N ALA A 515 29.97 -5.38 -14.50
CA ALA A 515 29.33 -6.61 -14.06
C ALA A 515 29.24 -7.66 -15.19
N GLN A 516 29.90 -7.45 -16.34
CA GLN A 516 29.81 -8.35 -17.50
C GLN A 516 30.16 -9.79 -17.15
N ILE A 517 31.27 -10.02 -16.44
CA ILE A 517 31.71 -11.36 -16.02
C ILE A 517 30.65 -12.07 -15.17
N PHE A 518 29.88 -11.32 -14.38
CA PHE A 518 28.79 -11.89 -13.59
C PHE A 518 27.63 -12.31 -14.50
N PHE A 519 27.21 -11.45 -15.42
CA PHE A 519 26.12 -11.75 -16.35
C PHE A 519 26.47 -12.90 -17.30
N GLU A 520 27.71 -12.99 -17.78
CA GLU A 520 28.19 -14.13 -18.56
C GLU A 520 27.97 -15.47 -17.85
N MET A 521 28.15 -15.49 -16.52
CA MET A 521 28.03 -16.71 -15.71
C MET A 521 26.61 -16.99 -15.20
N HIS A 522 25.84 -15.96 -14.86
CA HIS A 522 24.56 -16.11 -14.15
C HIS A 522 23.37 -15.46 -14.85
N GLY A 523 23.58 -14.64 -15.86
CA GLY A 523 22.52 -13.87 -16.54
C GLY A 523 21.41 -14.76 -17.10
N ALA A 524 21.74 -15.93 -17.64
CA ALA A 524 20.75 -16.89 -18.14
C ALA A 524 19.80 -17.43 -17.05
N LYS A 525 20.08 -17.25 -15.77
CA LYS A 525 19.19 -17.68 -14.68
C LYS A 525 18.17 -16.61 -14.29
N LEU A 526 18.43 -15.36 -14.65
CA LEU A 526 17.61 -14.22 -14.26
C LEU A 526 16.28 -14.24 -15.00
N SER A 527 15.19 -14.13 -14.26
CA SER A 527 13.84 -13.87 -14.76
C SER A 527 13.42 -12.42 -14.57
N GLU A 528 14.03 -11.72 -13.61
CA GLU A 528 13.74 -10.33 -13.28
C GLU A 528 15.05 -9.56 -13.17
N LEU A 529 15.09 -8.38 -13.77
CA LEU A 529 16.27 -7.54 -13.78
C LEU A 529 15.86 -6.10 -13.54
N TYR A 530 16.43 -5.48 -12.53
CA TYR A 530 16.28 -4.07 -12.22
C TYR A 530 17.64 -3.40 -12.39
N VAL A 531 17.69 -2.33 -13.16
CA VAL A 531 18.94 -1.63 -13.49
C VAL A 531 18.76 -0.13 -13.40
N GLY A 532 19.70 0.53 -12.72
CA GLY A 532 19.87 1.97 -12.86
C GLY A 532 20.26 2.31 -14.29
N ALA A 533 19.71 3.39 -14.83
CA ALA A 533 19.94 3.83 -16.20
C ALA A 533 21.45 3.92 -16.54
N PRO A 534 22.35 4.43 -15.68
CA PRO A 534 23.77 4.48 -16.02
C PRO A 534 24.45 3.10 -16.05
N ALA A 535 23.88 2.09 -15.39
CA ALA A 535 24.38 0.72 -15.39
C ALA A 535 23.87 -0.07 -16.60
N PHE A 536 22.89 0.47 -17.33
CA PHE A 536 22.23 -0.24 -18.40
C PHE A 536 23.10 -0.29 -19.66
N ASN A 537 23.55 -1.49 -20.01
CA ASN A 537 24.24 -1.78 -21.26
C ASN A 537 23.46 -2.85 -22.04
N LEU A 538 23.32 -2.67 -23.36
CA LEU A 538 22.61 -3.60 -24.25
C LEU A 538 23.19 -5.00 -24.26
N ASP A 539 24.50 -5.12 -24.12
CA ASP A 539 25.15 -6.41 -24.14
C ASP A 539 24.64 -7.31 -23.00
N MET A 540 24.05 -6.72 -21.96
CA MET A 540 23.42 -7.43 -20.86
C MET A 540 22.26 -8.34 -21.32
N PHE A 541 21.52 -7.99 -22.39
CA PHE A 541 20.49 -8.87 -22.94
C PHE A 541 21.07 -10.11 -23.61
N ASN A 542 22.28 -10.04 -24.15
CA ASN A 542 22.96 -11.21 -24.71
C ASN A 542 23.30 -12.22 -23.63
N PHE A 543 23.54 -11.75 -22.41
CA PHE A 543 23.85 -12.57 -21.25
C PHE A 543 22.61 -13.02 -20.47
N CYS A 544 21.47 -12.34 -20.64
CA CYS A 544 20.25 -12.55 -19.84
C CYS A 544 19.02 -13.00 -20.66
N PRO A 545 19.10 -14.06 -21.50
CA PRO A 545 18.07 -14.40 -22.50
C PRO A 545 16.70 -14.83 -21.92
N HIS A 546 16.60 -15.05 -20.61
CA HIS A 546 15.40 -15.52 -19.92
C HIS A 546 14.72 -14.45 -19.05
N VAL A 547 15.21 -13.20 -19.08
CA VAL A 547 14.57 -12.09 -18.36
C VAL A 547 13.18 -11.82 -18.93
N LYS A 548 12.19 -11.82 -18.05
CA LYS A 548 10.78 -11.57 -18.36
C LYS A 548 10.34 -10.17 -17.96
N VAL A 549 10.90 -9.66 -16.87
CA VAL A 549 10.59 -8.33 -16.34
C VAL A 549 11.88 -7.53 -16.26
N LEU A 550 11.91 -6.41 -16.98
CA LEU A 550 12.98 -5.43 -16.90
C LEU A 550 12.46 -4.16 -16.21
N ASN A 551 13.05 -3.81 -15.08
CA ASN A 551 12.81 -2.54 -14.41
C ASN A 551 13.99 -1.61 -14.70
N ILE A 552 13.71 -0.43 -15.22
CA ILE A 552 14.71 0.60 -15.51
C ILE A 552 14.49 1.73 -14.52
N CYS A 553 15.47 1.94 -13.65
CA CYS A 553 15.47 3.05 -12.71
C CYS A 553 16.16 4.26 -13.33
N ILE A 554 15.49 5.40 -13.30
CA ILE A 554 16.05 6.65 -13.78
C ILE A 554 16.18 7.55 -12.56
N ALA A 555 17.38 8.07 -12.33
CA ALA A 555 17.67 8.92 -11.18
C ALA A 555 17.88 10.39 -11.57
N SER A 556 18.21 10.69 -12.84
CA SER A 556 18.39 12.07 -13.29
C SER A 556 18.01 12.27 -14.76
N LYS A 557 17.69 13.51 -15.17
CA LYS A 557 17.45 13.86 -16.58
C LYS A 557 18.66 13.60 -17.47
N ASP A 558 19.87 13.74 -16.93
CA ASP A 558 21.11 13.49 -17.68
C ASP A 558 21.22 12.01 -18.12
N GLU A 559 20.47 11.12 -17.47
CA GLU A 559 20.38 9.70 -17.82
C GLU A 559 19.40 9.43 -18.97
N GLN A 560 18.73 10.44 -19.53
CA GLN A 560 17.84 10.29 -20.69
C GLN A 560 18.58 9.74 -21.92
N SER A 561 19.88 10.04 -22.04
CA SER A 561 20.75 9.49 -23.08
C SER A 561 20.82 7.95 -23.07
N VAL A 562 20.44 7.30 -21.97
CA VAL A 562 20.33 5.84 -21.87
C VAL A 562 19.19 5.31 -22.74
N PHE A 563 18.20 6.12 -23.08
CA PHE A 563 17.15 5.72 -24.03
C PHE A 563 17.55 5.96 -25.48
N GLU A 564 18.43 6.93 -25.72
CA GLU A 564 18.90 7.29 -27.05
C GLU A 564 19.81 6.19 -27.63
N GLY A 565 19.23 5.36 -28.49
CA GLY A 565 19.97 4.38 -29.31
C GLY A 565 20.29 3.05 -28.63
N VAL A 566 20.09 2.93 -27.32
CA VAL A 566 20.24 1.66 -26.59
C VAL A 566 19.23 0.66 -27.14
N LEU A 567 17.92 0.92 -27.04
CA LEU A 567 16.91 -0.08 -27.43
C LEU A 567 16.89 -0.37 -28.95
N LYS A 568 17.36 0.57 -29.79
CA LYS A 568 17.50 0.38 -31.24
C LYS A 568 18.55 -0.66 -31.65
N ARG A 569 19.53 -0.94 -30.78
CA ARG A 569 20.66 -1.85 -31.08
C ARG A 569 20.54 -3.20 -30.38
N CYS A 570 19.44 -3.45 -29.66
CA CYS A 570 19.25 -4.71 -28.97
C CYS A 570 19.07 -5.87 -29.98
N HIS A 571 19.75 -6.98 -29.74
CA HIS A 571 19.44 -8.23 -30.42
C HIS A 571 18.04 -8.72 -30.01
N THR A 572 17.44 -9.58 -30.83
CA THR A 572 16.11 -10.13 -30.54
C THR A 572 16.11 -10.85 -29.19
N HIS A 573 15.25 -10.42 -28.27
CA HIS A 573 15.09 -10.97 -26.94
C HIS A 573 13.68 -11.59 -26.79
N SER A 574 13.59 -12.90 -26.95
CA SER A 574 12.32 -13.63 -27.08
C SER A 574 11.53 -13.81 -25.78
N SER A 575 12.12 -13.51 -24.61
CA SER A 575 11.50 -13.80 -23.31
C SER A 575 10.98 -12.57 -22.58
N LEU A 576 11.29 -11.35 -23.05
CA LEU A 576 10.96 -10.12 -22.33
C LEU A 576 9.46 -9.85 -22.47
N GLU A 577 8.72 -9.89 -21.38
CA GLU A 577 7.27 -9.75 -21.33
C GLU A 577 6.84 -8.35 -20.85
N ILE A 578 7.58 -7.77 -19.89
CA ILE A 578 7.23 -6.52 -19.22
C ILE A 578 8.46 -5.62 -19.10
N ILE A 579 8.31 -4.34 -19.47
CA ILE A 579 9.24 -3.27 -19.14
C ILE A 579 8.57 -2.36 -18.12
N VAL A 580 9.25 -2.04 -17.02
CA VAL A 580 8.79 -1.10 -16.00
C VAL A 580 9.80 0.05 -15.96
N ILE A 581 9.29 1.27 -16.11
CA ILE A 581 10.08 2.48 -15.92
C ILE A 581 9.75 3.01 -14.54
N ASP A 582 10.78 3.07 -13.71
CA ASP A 582 10.71 3.41 -12.30
C ASP A 582 11.54 4.68 -12.02
N PRO A 583 10.91 5.85 -11.80
CA PRO A 583 11.65 7.06 -11.47
C PRO A 583 11.98 7.17 -9.96
N LYS A 584 11.99 6.08 -9.18
CA LYS A 584 12.31 6.11 -7.73
C LYS A 584 13.67 6.72 -7.34
N GLY A 585 14.59 6.95 -8.28
CA GLY A 585 15.83 7.69 -8.00
C GLY A 585 15.63 9.20 -7.84
N PHE A 586 14.46 9.72 -8.20
CA PHE A 586 14.09 11.12 -8.07
C PHE A 586 13.39 11.33 -6.73
N ASP A 587 13.99 12.14 -5.85
CA ASP A 587 13.30 12.71 -4.68
C ASP A 587 12.00 13.35 -5.19
N ALA A 588 10.84 12.80 -4.79
CA ALA A 588 9.51 13.22 -5.26
C ALA A 588 9.29 14.72 -5.08
N LYS A 589 10.04 15.36 -4.15
CA LYS A 589 10.05 16.80 -3.91
C LYS A 589 10.67 17.65 -5.01
N GLN A 590 11.64 17.11 -5.77
CA GLN A 590 12.41 17.93 -6.72
C GLN A 590 11.68 18.18 -8.04
N TYR A 591 10.63 17.41 -8.36
CA TYR A 591 9.83 17.63 -9.55
C TYR A 591 8.37 17.89 -9.20
N ALA A 592 8.08 19.17 -8.98
CA ALA A 592 6.72 19.71 -8.92
C ALA A 592 5.95 19.59 -10.25
N GLU A 593 6.56 19.09 -11.32
CA GLU A 593 5.90 19.00 -12.62
C GLU A 593 5.97 17.58 -13.20
N LYS A 594 4.88 16.84 -13.01
CA LYS A 594 4.49 15.60 -13.71
C LYS A 594 4.75 15.64 -15.23
N SER A 595 4.82 16.83 -15.83
CA SER A 595 5.14 17.07 -17.25
C SER A 595 6.52 16.54 -17.64
N GLU A 596 7.54 16.63 -16.79
CA GLU A 596 8.90 16.29 -17.19
C GLU A 596 9.14 14.78 -17.22
N LEU A 597 8.52 14.05 -16.29
CA LEU A 597 8.46 12.58 -16.36
C LEU A 597 7.67 12.12 -17.58
N LEU A 598 6.63 12.86 -17.95
CA LEU A 598 5.86 12.59 -19.16
C LEU A 598 6.72 12.80 -20.41
N GLU A 599 7.44 13.91 -20.51
CA GLU A 599 8.37 14.19 -21.61
C GLU A 599 9.42 13.09 -21.73
N LEU A 600 10.02 12.67 -20.62
CA LEU A 600 11.02 11.60 -20.64
C LEU A 600 10.42 10.28 -21.13
N PHE A 601 9.22 9.95 -20.70
CA PHE A 601 8.50 8.76 -21.14
C PHE A 601 8.08 8.84 -22.63
N GLU A 602 7.68 10.03 -23.10
CA GLU A 602 7.40 10.27 -24.51
C GLU A 602 8.65 10.09 -25.37
N VAL A 603 9.81 10.58 -24.92
CA VAL A 603 11.09 10.33 -25.60
C VAL A 603 11.42 8.84 -25.61
N PHE A 604 11.23 8.13 -24.50
CA PHE A 604 11.39 6.68 -24.46
C PHE A 604 10.50 5.99 -25.49
N LEU A 605 9.20 6.29 -25.53
CA LEU A 605 8.26 5.67 -26.47
C LEU A 605 8.58 6.00 -27.92
N ALA A 606 9.00 7.24 -28.22
CA ALA A 606 9.38 7.66 -29.56
C ALA A 606 10.61 6.90 -30.09
N GLU A 607 11.55 6.56 -29.20
CA GLU A 607 12.78 5.87 -29.53
C GLU A 607 12.69 4.34 -29.41
N PHE A 608 11.64 3.82 -28.76
CA PHE A 608 11.46 2.40 -28.50
C PHE A 608 11.08 1.62 -29.76
N ASP A 609 11.94 0.68 -30.17
CA ASP A 609 11.62 -0.30 -31.20
C ASP A 609 11.16 -1.61 -30.55
N PRO A 610 9.88 -2.01 -30.68
CA PRO A 610 9.37 -3.25 -30.10
C PRO A 610 9.78 -4.50 -30.90
N ARG A 611 10.27 -4.37 -32.15
CA ARG A 611 10.55 -5.52 -33.03
C ARG A 611 11.55 -6.55 -32.46
N PRO A 612 12.60 -6.15 -31.71
CA PRO A 612 13.47 -7.10 -31.04
C PRO A 612 12.78 -7.88 -29.90
N PHE A 613 11.61 -7.48 -29.42
CA PHE A 613 10.96 -8.03 -28.23
C PHE A 613 9.61 -8.68 -28.57
N PRO A 614 9.59 -9.82 -29.29
CA PRO A 614 8.34 -10.42 -29.78
C PRO A 614 7.39 -10.90 -28.67
N ALA A 615 7.87 -11.08 -27.43
CA ALA A 615 7.05 -11.46 -26.28
C ALA A 615 6.57 -10.27 -25.44
N LEU A 616 6.99 -9.04 -25.77
CA LEU A 616 6.67 -7.86 -24.98
C LEU A 616 5.17 -7.57 -25.07
N ARG A 617 4.51 -7.58 -23.92
CA ARG A 617 3.06 -7.34 -23.82
C ARG A 617 2.70 -6.07 -23.06
N GLU A 618 3.63 -5.53 -22.29
CA GLU A 618 3.35 -4.44 -21.37
C GLU A 618 4.58 -3.56 -21.13
N ILE A 619 4.35 -2.24 -21.16
CA ILE A 619 5.30 -1.22 -20.70
C ILE A 619 4.57 -0.44 -19.61
N ARG A 620 5.13 -0.42 -18.41
CA ARG A 620 4.59 0.29 -17.24
C ARG A 620 5.43 1.50 -16.93
N HIS A 621 4.79 2.55 -16.44
CA HIS A 621 5.44 3.66 -15.76
C HIS A 621 4.82 3.78 -14.37
N LEU A 622 5.59 3.61 -13.30
CA LEU A 622 5.02 3.47 -11.94
C LEU A 622 4.28 4.73 -11.44
N TYR A 623 4.51 5.89 -12.05
CA TYR A 623 3.85 7.16 -11.68
C TYR A 623 2.70 7.57 -12.62
N PHE A 624 2.43 6.79 -13.67
CA PHE A 624 1.28 7.04 -14.54
C PHE A 624 0.34 5.84 -14.47
N ASP A 625 -0.87 6.05 -13.97
CA ASP A 625 -1.94 5.06 -14.12
C ASP A 625 -2.41 5.08 -15.59
N TRP A 626 -1.85 4.16 -16.38
CA TRP A 626 -2.29 3.96 -17.76
C TRP A 626 -3.69 3.35 -17.77
N TYR A 627 -4.69 4.13 -18.15
CA TYR A 627 -5.97 3.57 -18.57
C TYR A 627 -5.75 2.67 -19.80
N PRO A 628 -6.27 1.42 -19.84
CA PRO A 628 -6.28 0.64 -21.08
C PRO A 628 -7.33 1.26 -22.04
N PRO A 629 -7.03 1.49 -23.35
CA PRO A 629 -6.28 0.55 -24.20
C PRO A 629 -5.37 1.20 -25.27
N LEU A 630 -4.05 1.02 -25.16
CA LEU A 630 -3.12 1.18 -26.29
C LEU A 630 -3.05 -0.06 -27.22
N ARG A 631 -3.85 -1.10 -26.94
CA ARG A 631 -3.98 -2.28 -27.83
C ARG A 631 -4.47 -1.92 -29.25
N SER A 632 -5.20 -0.82 -29.42
CA SER A 632 -5.71 -0.41 -30.74
C SER A 632 -4.69 0.36 -31.59
N GLN A 633 -3.79 1.15 -31.00
CA GLN A 633 -2.83 1.96 -31.76
C GLN A 633 -1.58 1.17 -32.18
N ILE A 634 -1.05 0.27 -31.32
CA ILE A 634 0.12 -0.54 -31.68
C ILE A 634 -0.23 -1.60 -32.76
N SER A 635 -1.48 -2.06 -32.83
CA SER A 635 -1.90 -3.04 -33.86
C SER A 635 -2.30 -2.43 -35.20
N THR A 636 -2.60 -1.13 -35.28
CA THR A 636 -3.10 -0.50 -36.51
C THR A 636 -2.03 0.18 -37.35
N GLU A 637 -0.90 0.60 -36.76
CA GLU A 637 0.14 1.30 -37.53
C GLU A 637 1.21 0.38 -38.16
N HIS A 638 1.24 -0.92 -37.88
CA HIS A 638 2.27 -1.84 -38.41
C HIS A 638 1.75 -3.03 -39.23
N ASN A 639 0.48 -3.04 -39.61
CA ASN A 639 -0.12 -4.09 -40.45
C ASN A 639 -0.34 -3.69 -41.92
N THR A 640 0.48 -2.78 -42.46
CA THR A 640 0.51 -2.48 -43.90
C THR A 640 1.84 -2.90 -44.53
N ALA A 641 2.01 -4.21 -44.75
CA ALA A 641 2.72 -4.80 -45.90
C ALA A 641 3.09 -6.27 -45.63
N VAL A 642 2.19 -7.22 -45.90
CA VAL A 642 2.53 -8.51 -46.56
C VAL A 642 1.26 -9.03 -47.25
N ASP A 643 1.22 -8.92 -48.58
CA ASP A 643 0.40 -9.79 -49.42
C ASP A 643 1.02 -11.21 -49.40
N TYR A 644 0.32 -12.19 -48.83
CA TYR A 644 0.07 -13.56 -49.34
C TYR A 644 -0.69 -14.40 -48.32
#